data_AF-A0AAN9TUM6-F1
#
_entry.id   AF-A0AAN9TUM6-F1
#
_cell.length_a   1.000
_cell.length_b   1.000
_cell.length_c   1.000
_cell.angle_alpha   90.00
_cell.angle_beta   90.00
_cell.angle_gamma   90.00
#
_symmetry.space_group_name_H-M   'P 1'
#
loop_
_entity.id
_entity.type
_entity.pdbx_description
1 polymer ?
#
loop_
_entity_poly.entity_id
_entity_poly.type
_entity_poly.pdbx_seq_one_letter_code
_entity_poly.pdbx_strand_id
1 'polypeptide(L)'
;MESNAASLDILYKTLLQTCIENKEYFDRCKDEKSRKLCAAFVSLEEQIENLLPLLDEFRNTASLYDFRNVPANGYRSFILITDKMASICVTIARNVKMNRKSLFFQKTHYIKEVEECVRVFASLNSCFQVLHIVKSDTNPEDLFLNKIDKIVTIEQYVSKMDISSFFGRFLAFQYGSSMQPIVKSIAVMMTAFAEYYYNDKNVIQCAALCSQFVANPEVRAERLAQVVNFETTSADFCQNLWNLSEHDIVKKMNVIFLPTSAVNELIKLPSTPIQCETKSGSKIEIPVPNVHVGAKPLYTRLISTVKREGMGLLKKSLEKGSNVQPPSDWLVIHVHGGGFVSHTSESHQMYLKEWTRWIDAPILSVDYSVAPQAPFPRAFDEILFNYVWILNNLKSFGTTGKRIVFAGDSAGGNLCLGLTLKCVDLDIRLPDGLFLAYCPTVLQFYPCPSRFLGLLDPLLSFGFMMCCIKAYAYPKKSDDEDESLDMTEKSLVSSSGNAQLSSETSSGSDDSPEFEQSPLPVPITAEPAEDLSLPSKYKSAIKGFVSHLKEKLNTSKNQKRYSRPYSVYSDVASIEQLILEVQDNRYLSPVYAENRYFKNFPPTSIVTVEMDPCIDDCVMFAKKLDQLKVPVELEVLKNLSHGFLNFSFTSKEAYNGSMLCAKKIKEMLSGTFAT
;
A
#
# COMPACT_ATOMS: atom_id res chain seq x y z
N MET A 1 -26.42 20.55 4.64
CA MET A 1 -25.71 19.99 5.80
C MET A 1 -26.64 19.77 6.99
N GLU A 2 -27.56 20.70 7.29
CA GLU A 2 -28.52 20.56 8.41
C GLU A 2 -29.41 19.30 8.37
N SER A 3 -29.90 18.89 7.19
CA SER A 3 -30.71 17.66 7.06
C SER A 3 -29.93 16.36 7.37
N ASN A 4 -28.62 16.36 7.14
CA ASN A 4 -27.77 15.19 7.40
C ASN A 4 -27.34 15.14 8.87
N ALA A 5 -27.03 16.29 9.48
CA ALA A 5 -26.73 16.39 10.91
C ALA A 5 -27.92 15.92 11.77
N ALA A 6 -29.13 16.37 11.45
CA ALA A 6 -30.34 15.90 12.14
C ALA A 6 -30.57 14.40 11.99
N SER A 7 -30.30 13.84 10.80
CA SER A 7 -30.40 12.39 10.56
C SER A 7 -29.36 11.59 11.36
N LEU A 8 -28.14 12.10 11.51
CA LEU A 8 -27.08 11.45 12.29
C LEU A 8 -27.36 11.52 13.79
N ASP A 9 -27.85 12.66 14.29
CA ASP A 9 -28.31 12.76 15.68
C ASP A 9 -29.42 11.75 16.00
N ILE A 10 -30.33 11.52 15.05
CA ILE A 10 -31.37 10.50 15.17
C ILE A 10 -30.76 9.09 15.21
N LEU A 11 -29.71 8.81 14.44
CA LEU A 11 -29.04 7.50 14.41
C LEU A 11 -28.49 7.12 15.79
N TYR A 12 -27.68 7.99 16.40
CA TYR A 12 -27.05 7.70 17.69
C TYR A 12 -28.06 7.70 18.83
N LYS A 13 -29.04 8.62 18.83
CA LYS A 13 -30.16 8.59 19.80
C LYS A 13 -30.96 7.28 19.71
N THR A 14 -31.25 6.83 18.50
CA THR A 14 -31.93 5.55 18.27
C THR A 14 -31.11 4.39 18.81
N LEU A 15 -29.80 4.38 18.55
CA LEU A 15 -28.91 3.33 19.01
C LEU A 15 -28.90 3.22 20.53
N LEU A 16 -28.61 4.34 21.21
CA LEU A 16 -28.58 4.42 22.67
C LEU A 16 -29.93 4.00 23.27
N GLN A 17 -31.05 4.53 22.75
CA GLN A 17 -32.38 4.16 23.23
C GLN A 17 -32.66 2.65 23.07
N THR A 18 -32.26 2.05 21.95
CA THR A 18 -32.48 0.62 21.71
C THR A 18 -31.57 -0.25 22.60
N CYS A 19 -30.35 0.21 22.90
CA CYS A 19 -29.46 -0.42 23.88
C CYS A 19 -30.09 -0.42 25.28
N ILE A 20 -30.61 0.73 25.73
CA ILE A 20 -31.27 0.87 27.03
C ILE A 20 -32.46 -0.10 27.16
N GLU A 21 -33.34 -0.14 26.16
CA GLU A 21 -34.51 -1.03 26.19
C GLU A 21 -34.12 -2.53 26.19
N ASN A 22 -33.01 -2.91 25.57
CA ASN A 22 -32.50 -4.27 25.59
C ASN A 22 -31.84 -4.61 26.93
N LYS A 23 -31.05 -3.69 27.49
CA LYS A 23 -30.48 -3.78 28.85
C LYS A 23 -31.59 -4.04 29.87
N GLU A 24 -32.61 -3.19 29.91
CA GLU A 24 -33.74 -3.31 30.85
C GLU A 24 -34.53 -4.63 30.72
N TYR A 25 -34.59 -5.20 29.52
CA TYR A 25 -35.26 -6.49 29.31
C TYR A 25 -34.42 -7.65 29.83
N PHE A 26 -33.14 -7.69 29.48
CA PHE A 26 -32.26 -8.81 29.82
C PHE A 26 -31.82 -8.79 31.28
N ASP A 27 -31.76 -7.63 31.92
CA ASP A 27 -31.49 -7.49 33.36
C ASP A 27 -32.53 -8.25 34.23
N ARG A 28 -33.79 -8.30 33.77
CA ARG A 28 -34.86 -9.04 34.45
C ARG A 28 -34.79 -10.56 34.26
N CYS A 29 -33.98 -11.03 33.30
CA CYS A 29 -33.83 -12.46 33.03
C CYS A 29 -32.76 -13.09 33.94
N LYS A 30 -33.06 -14.24 34.54
CA LYS A 30 -32.16 -14.90 35.50
C LYS A 30 -31.07 -15.77 34.87
N ASP A 31 -31.16 -16.09 33.58
CA ASP A 31 -30.21 -16.99 32.93
C ASP A 31 -28.88 -16.31 32.58
N GLU A 32 -27.79 -17.09 32.58
CA GLU A 32 -26.43 -16.60 32.35
C GLU A 32 -26.26 -15.91 30.99
N LYS A 33 -26.90 -16.43 29.93
CA LYS A 33 -26.80 -15.86 28.59
C LYS A 33 -27.47 -14.48 28.51
N SER A 34 -28.63 -14.31 29.14
CA SER A 34 -29.24 -12.98 29.25
C SER A 34 -28.36 -12.00 30.03
N ARG A 35 -27.72 -12.42 31.13
CA ARG A 35 -26.78 -11.56 31.87
C ARG A 35 -25.59 -11.11 31.02
N LYS A 36 -25.00 -12.02 30.23
CA LYS A 36 -23.93 -11.70 29.27
C LYS A 36 -24.40 -10.69 28.21
N LEU A 37 -25.58 -10.91 27.65
CA LEU A 37 -26.14 -9.99 26.65
C LEU A 37 -26.46 -8.61 27.24
N CYS A 38 -26.97 -8.55 28.48
CA CYS A 38 -27.16 -7.30 29.21
C CYS A 38 -25.82 -6.55 29.39
N ALA A 39 -24.78 -7.24 29.88
CA ALA A 39 -23.45 -6.67 30.03
C ALA A 39 -22.87 -6.16 28.70
N ALA A 40 -23.04 -6.91 27.61
CA ALA A 40 -22.58 -6.48 26.29
C ALA A 40 -23.28 -5.19 25.81
N PHE A 41 -24.58 -5.03 26.05
CA PHE A 41 -25.29 -3.78 25.74
C PHE A 41 -24.87 -2.61 26.64
N VAL A 42 -24.59 -2.85 27.93
CA VAL A 42 -24.02 -1.83 28.84
C VAL A 42 -22.68 -1.35 28.32
N SER A 43 -21.77 -2.26 27.96
CA SER A 43 -20.48 -1.90 27.40
C SER A 43 -20.61 -1.18 26.06
N LEU A 44 -21.58 -1.55 25.22
CA LEU A 44 -21.80 -0.90 23.93
C LEU A 44 -22.26 0.56 24.11
N GLU A 45 -23.21 0.78 25.02
CA GLU A 45 -23.69 2.11 25.42
C GLU A 45 -22.52 2.99 25.90
N GLU A 46 -21.72 2.49 26.83
CA GLU A 46 -20.54 3.19 27.36
C GLU A 46 -19.53 3.56 26.26
N GLN A 47 -19.21 2.62 25.36
CA GLN A 47 -18.28 2.91 24.25
C GLN A 47 -18.80 3.98 23.29
N ILE A 48 -20.11 4.00 23.04
CA ILE A 48 -20.74 5.02 22.18
C ILE A 48 -20.72 6.38 22.87
N GLU A 49 -21.10 6.46 24.14
CA GLU A 49 -21.10 7.70 24.92
C GLU A 49 -19.70 8.33 25.01
N ASN A 50 -18.67 7.51 25.18
CA ASN A 50 -17.28 7.97 25.19
C ASN A 50 -16.82 8.52 23.83
N LEU A 51 -17.37 8.00 22.72
CA LEU A 51 -16.97 8.39 21.37
C LEU A 51 -17.64 9.69 20.89
N LEU A 52 -18.87 9.93 21.31
CA LEU A 52 -19.70 11.04 20.81
C LEU A 52 -19.02 12.41 20.92
N PRO A 53 -18.41 12.82 22.05
CA PRO A 53 -17.75 14.12 22.15
C PRO A 53 -16.63 14.32 21.13
N LEU A 54 -15.80 13.28 20.91
CA LEU A 54 -14.73 13.32 19.92
C LEU A 54 -15.30 13.35 18.50
N LEU A 55 -16.32 12.52 18.23
CA LEU A 55 -16.97 12.47 16.93
C LEU A 55 -17.57 13.83 16.54
N ASP A 56 -18.22 14.51 17.48
CA ASP A 56 -18.81 15.83 17.26
C ASP A 56 -17.73 16.91 17.06
N GLU A 57 -16.60 16.84 17.78
CA GLU A 57 -15.44 17.71 17.52
C GLU A 57 -14.98 17.59 16.06
N PHE A 58 -14.79 16.37 15.54
CA PHE A 58 -14.34 16.17 14.17
C PHE A 58 -15.40 16.51 13.14
N ARG A 59 -16.69 16.25 13.40
CA ARG A 59 -17.78 16.69 12.51
C ARG A 59 -17.78 18.20 12.30
N ASN A 60 -17.44 18.95 13.34
CA ASN A 60 -17.37 20.42 13.30
C ASN A 60 -16.08 20.98 12.67
N THR A 61 -15.00 20.20 12.63
CA THR A 61 -13.67 20.69 12.20
C THR A 61 -13.14 20.05 10.92
N ALA A 62 -13.67 18.91 10.48
CA ALA A 62 -13.15 18.18 9.32
C ALA A 62 -13.26 18.96 8.00
N SER A 63 -14.21 19.89 7.87
CA SER A 63 -14.34 20.73 6.66
C SER A 63 -13.19 21.70 6.46
N LEU A 64 -12.43 22.02 7.51
CA LEU A 64 -11.25 22.89 7.41
C LEU A 64 -10.12 22.25 6.58
N TYR A 65 -10.13 20.94 6.45
CA TYR A 65 -9.07 20.20 5.76
C TYR A 65 -9.43 19.88 4.30
N ASP A 66 -10.66 20.17 3.88
CA ASP A 66 -11.15 19.88 2.53
C ASP A 66 -10.40 20.66 1.44
N PHE A 67 -10.44 20.11 0.23
CA PHE A 67 -9.99 20.82 -0.97
C PHE A 67 -11.18 21.54 -1.62
N ARG A 68 -11.21 22.87 -1.52
CA ARG A 68 -12.33 23.71 -2.01
C ARG A 68 -13.66 23.20 -1.43
N ASN A 69 -14.61 22.79 -2.28
CA ASN A 69 -15.90 22.24 -1.87
C ASN A 69 -15.96 20.69 -1.90
N VAL A 70 -14.80 20.02 -2.05
CA VAL A 70 -14.71 18.57 -2.14
C VAL A 70 -14.46 17.99 -0.74
N PRO A 71 -15.43 17.29 -0.13
CA PRO A 71 -15.30 16.75 1.22
C PRO A 71 -14.34 15.55 1.23
N ALA A 72 -13.06 15.81 1.46
CA ALA A 72 -11.97 14.86 1.24
C ALA A 72 -10.88 15.04 2.29
N ASN A 73 -10.80 14.11 3.25
CA ASN A 73 -9.67 13.93 4.19
C ASN A 73 -9.95 12.72 5.11
N GLY A 74 -8.91 12.23 5.79
CA GLY A 74 -8.99 11.08 6.68
C GLY A 74 -9.91 11.27 7.89
N TYR A 75 -10.09 12.50 8.42
CA TYR A 75 -11.07 12.73 9.50
C TYR A 75 -12.49 12.43 9.02
N ARG A 76 -12.85 12.86 7.80
CA ARG A 76 -14.14 12.52 7.17
C ARG A 76 -14.30 11.01 6.98
N SER A 77 -13.24 10.31 6.60
CA SER A 77 -13.24 8.85 6.47
C SER A 77 -13.58 8.17 7.81
N PHE A 78 -12.96 8.60 8.91
CA PHE A 78 -13.25 8.05 10.24
C PHE A 78 -14.66 8.36 10.74
N ILE A 79 -15.18 9.56 10.48
CA ILE A 79 -16.59 9.90 10.76
C ILE A 79 -17.50 8.93 10.01
N LEU A 80 -17.28 8.75 8.71
CA LEU A 80 -18.09 7.88 7.86
C LEU A 80 -18.02 6.40 8.30
N ILE A 81 -16.83 5.90 8.67
CA ILE A 81 -16.66 4.54 9.21
C ILE A 81 -17.50 4.39 10.48
N THR A 82 -17.42 5.36 11.39
CA THR A 82 -18.13 5.31 12.66
C THR A 82 -19.64 5.33 12.47
N ASP A 83 -20.15 6.20 11.58
CA ASP A 83 -21.57 6.29 11.24
C ASP A 83 -22.07 4.96 10.63
N LYS A 84 -21.28 4.33 9.75
CA LYS A 84 -21.59 3.01 9.17
C LYS A 84 -21.66 1.93 10.25
N MET A 85 -20.72 1.92 11.19
CA MET A 85 -20.75 0.96 12.30
C MET A 85 -21.96 1.16 13.21
N ALA A 86 -22.29 2.42 13.53
CA ALA A 86 -23.48 2.76 14.32
C ALA A 86 -24.77 2.26 13.64
N SER A 87 -24.88 2.39 12.31
CA SER A 87 -26.02 1.87 11.54
C SER A 87 -26.14 0.34 11.63
N ILE A 88 -25.02 -0.39 11.63
CA ILE A 88 -24.99 -1.84 11.83
C ILE A 88 -25.48 -2.18 13.24
N CYS A 89 -24.98 -1.48 14.25
CA CYS A 89 -25.40 -1.68 15.65
C CYS A 89 -26.88 -1.40 15.86
N VAL A 90 -27.45 -0.37 15.22
CA VAL A 90 -28.89 -0.10 15.26
C VAL A 90 -29.68 -1.27 14.70
N THR A 91 -29.22 -1.84 13.59
CA THR A 91 -29.86 -3.01 12.96
C THR A 91 -29.84 -4.22 13.90
N ILE A 92 -28.69 -4.52 14.50
CA ILE A 92 -28.53 -5.63 15.47
C ILE A 92 -29.40 -5.38 16.71
N ALA A 93 -29.31 -4.20 17.32
CA ALA A 93 -30.07 -3.87 18.53
C ALA A 93 -31.59 -3.93 18.30
N ARG A 94 -32.06 -3.48 17.13
CA ARG A 94 -33.48 -3.61 16.73
C ARG A 94 -33.87 -5.07 16.51
N ASN A 95 -33.03 -5.86 15.84
CA ASN A 95 -33.29 -7.29 15.63
C ASN A 95 -33.39 -8.04 16.96
N VAL A 96 -32.52 -7.71 17.92
CA VAL A 96 -32.62 -8.22 19.29
C VAL A 96 -33.94 -7.78 19.93
N LYS A 97 -34.27 -6.48 19.89
CA LYS A 97 -35.51 -5.94 20.47
C LYS A 97 -36.77 -6.65 19.94
N MET A 98 -36.84 -6.86 18.63
CA MET A 98 -37.98 -7.50 17.96
C MET A 98 -38.07 -8.99 18.27
N ASN A 99 -36.94 -9.69 18.31
CA ASN A 99 -36.93 -11.15 18.35
C ASN A 99 -36.65 -11.76 19.74
N ARG A 100 -36.27 -10.96 20.76
CA ARG A 100 -35.89 -11.44 22.10
C ARG A 100 -36.93 -12.28 22.86
N LYS A 101 -38.19 -12.30 22.39
CA LYS A 101 -39.28 -13.14 22.93
C LYS A 101 -39.54 -14.41 22.12
N SER A 102 -38.93 -14.54 20.94
CA SER A 102 -39.11 -15.69 20.05
C SER A 102 -38.45 -16.95 20.60
N LEU A 103 -39.08 -18.10 20.38
CA LEU A 103 -38.53 -19.42 20.73
C LEU A 103 -37.25 -19.75 19.95
N PHE A 104 -37.08 -19.16 18.76
CA PHE A 104 -35.90 -19.35 17.92
C PHE A 104 -34.79 -18.31 18.20
N PHE A 105 -34.94 -17.48 19.24
CA PHE A 105 -33.96 -16.45 19.57
C PHE A 105 -32.64 -17.05 20.08
N GLN A 106 -31.60 -16.95 19.26
CA GLN A 106 -30.28 -17.49 19.60
C GLN A 106 -29.46 -16.48 20.40
N LYS A 107 -29.63 -16.46 21.73
CA LYS A 107 -28.86 -15.58 22.63
C LYS A 107 -27.34 -15.65 22.38
N THR A 108 -26.80 -16.85 22.20
CA THR A 108 -25.35 -17.05 21.95
C THR A 108 -24.86 -16.36 20.68
N HIS A 109 -25.69 -16.29 19.63
CA HIS A 109 -25.34 -15.60 18.40
C HIS A 109 -25.27 -14.07 18.63
N TYR A 110 -26.32 -13.49 19.22
CA TYR A 110 -26.39 -12.05 19.47
C TYR A 110 -25.39 -11.55 20.51
N ILE A 111 -25.01 -12.38 21.51
CA ILE A 111 -23.91 -12.04 22.42
C ILE A 111 -22.64 -11.75 21.62
N LYS A 112 -22.26 -12.64 20.70
CA LYS A 112 -21.06 -12.45 19.88
C LYS A 112 -21.15 -11.23 18.95
N GLU A 113 -22.33 -10.96 18.40
CA GLU A 113 -22.51 -9.77 17.55
C GLU A 113 -22.35 -8.47 18.36
N VAL A 114 -23.00 -8.37 19.52
CA VAL A 114 -22.93 -7.17 20.36
C VAL A 114 -21.53 -7.01 20.98
N GLU A 115 -20.91 -8.08 21.46
CA GLU A 115 -19.52 -8.04 21.95
C GLU A 115 -18.53 -7.58 20.86
N GLU A 116 -18.73 -8.01 19.62
CA GLU A 116 -17.91 -7.54 18.51
C GLU A 116 -18.18 -6.05 18.18
N CYS A 117 -19.42 -5.58 18.31
CA CYS A 117 -19.71 -4.14 18.21
C CYS A 117 -18.95 -3.35 19.28
N VAL A 118 -18.92 -3.84 20.53
CA VAL A 118 -18.15 -3.22 21.62
C VAL A 118 -16.68 -3.12 21.26
N ARG A 119 -16.08 -4.22 20.75
CA ARG A 119 -14.66 -4.23 20.35
C ARG A 119 -14.37 -3.22 19.24
N VAL A 120 -15.21 -3.16 18.20
CA VAL A 120 -15.04 -2.19 17.11
C VAL A 120 -15.13 -0.75 17.62
N PHE A 121 -16.12 -0.42 18.48
CA PHE A 121 -16.22 0.93 19.05
C PHE A 121 -15.07 1.28 20.00
N ALA A 122 -14.55 0.32 20.76
CA ALA A 122 -13.37 0.53 21.60
C ALA A 122 -12.12 0.84 20.78
N SER A 123 -11.91 0.13 19.67
CA SER A 123 -10.82 0.41 18.74
C SER A 123 -11.03 1.76 18.02
N LEU A 124 -12.27 2.10 17.62
CA LEU A 124 -12.58 3.42 17.06
C LEU A 124 -12.31 4.55 18.07
N ASN A 125 -12.71 4.40 19.34
CA ASN A 125 -12.37 5.35 20.40
C ASN A 125 -10.86 5.60 20.46
N SER A 126 -10.07 4.53 20.40
CA SER A 126 -8.60 4.63 20.38
C SER A 126 -8.09 5.35 19.12
N CYS A 127 -8.69 5.11 17.95
CA CYS A 127 -8.39 5.88 16.73
C CYS A 127 -8.68 7.37 16.91
N PHE A 128 -9.86 7.73 17.44
CA PHE A 128 -10.25 9.13 17.63
C PHE A 128 -9.36 9.87 18.63
N GLN A 129 -8.86 9.20 19.67
CA GLN A 129 -7.85 9.75 20.56
C GLN A 129 -6.55 10.08 19.82
N VAL A 130 -6.07 9.16 18.97
CA VAL A 130 -4.89 9.40 18.12
C VAL A 130 -5.13 10.56 17.14
N LEU A 131 -6.30 10.60 16.50
CA LEU A 131 -6.68 11.69 15.59
C LEU A 131 -6.73 13.05 16.31
N HIS A 132 -7.14 13.08 17.58
CA HIS A 132 -7.17 14.30 18.39
C HIS A 132 -5.74 14.78 18.70
N ILE A 133 -4.82 13.85 19.01
CA ILE A 133 -3.39 14.15 19.17
C ILE A 133 -2.82 14.75 17.88
N VAL A 134 -3.08 14.12 16.72
CA VAL A 134 -2.62 14.64 15.41
C VAL A 134 -3.18 16.04 15.16
N LYS A 135 -4.49 16.23 15.35
CA LYS A 135 -5.16 17.52 15.17
C LYS A 135 -4.60 18.62 16.06
N SER A 136 -4.24 18.30 17.31
CA SER A 136 -3.73 19.27 18.28
C SER A 136 -2.38 19.88 17.88
N ASP A 137 -1.67 19.25 16.94
CA ASP A 137 -0.30 19.62 16.57
C ASP A 137 -0.11 20.01 15.10
N THR A 138 -1.10 19.79 14.24
CA THR A 138 -1.04 20.29 12.87
C THR A 138 -1.48 21.74 12.80
N ASN A 139 -0.89 22.48 11.86
CA ASN A 139 -1.41 23.81 11.53
C ASN A 139 -2.86 23.67 11.03
N PRO A 140 -3.70 24.71 11.23
CA PRO A 140 -4.99 24.76 10.56
C PRO A 140 -4.80 24.53 9.05
N GLU A 141 -5.59 23.61 8.48
CA GLU A 141 -5.57 23.20 7.06
C GLU A 141 -4.46 22.23 6.63
N ASP A 142 -3.48 21.91 7.50
CA ASP A 142 -2.42 20.93 7.24
C ASP A 142 -2.81 19.55 7.81
N LEU A 143 -2.64 18.51 7.00
CA LEU A 143 -2.97 17.12 7.37
C LEU A 143 -1.75 16.34 7.85
N PHE A 144 -0.53 16.80 7.58
CA PHE A 144 0.69 16.10 7.96
C PHE A 144 1.23 16.61 9.30
N LEU A 145 1.52 15.67 10.21
CA LEU A 145 2.12 16.01 11.50
C LEU A 145 3.59 16.44 11.30
N ASN A 146 3.89 17.69 11.68
CA ASN A 146 5.21 18.30 11.48
C ASN A 146 6.21 18.01 12.62
N LYS A 147 5.79 17.39 13.74
CA LYS A 147 6.65 17.18 14.92
C LYS A 147 6.80 15.69 15.27
N ILE A 148 8.06 15.27 15.44
CA ILE A 148 8.46 13.89 15.71
C ILE A 148 8.23 13.49 17.19
N ASP A 149 8.23 14.45 18.12
CA ASP A 149 8.11 14.21 19.57
C ASP A 149 6.81 13.52 19.98
N LYS A 150 5.71 13.75 19.26
CA LYS A 150 4.42 13.08 19.52
C LYS A 150 4.29 11.68 18.92
N ILE A 151 5.24 11.24 18.08
CA ILE A 151 5.19 9.92 17.42
C ILE A 151 5.22 8.80 18.45
N VAL A 152 6.07 8.91 19.47
CA VAL A 152 6.13 7.95 20.59
C VAL A 152 4.80 7.84 21.32
N THR A 153 4.10 8.97 21.51
CA THR A 153 2.78 8.97 22.16
C THR A 153 1.76 8.26 21.28
N ILE A 154 1.70 8.58 19.99
CA ILE A 154 0.82 7.92 19.01
C ILE A 154 1.06 6.41 19.01
N GLU A 155 2.31 5.99 18.99
CA GLU A 155 2.70 4.59 19.01
C GLU A 155 2.20 3.85 20.27
N GLN A 156 2.32 4.47 21.44
CA GLN A 156 1.81 3.89 22.69
C GLN A 156 0.28 3.68 22.68
N TYR A 157 -0.46 4.49 21.92
CA TYR A 157 -1.89 4.29 21.73
C TYR A 157 -2.17 3.18 20.71
N VAL A 158 -1.50 3.18 19.56
CA VAL A 158 -1.75 2.18 18.51
C VAL A 158 -1.27 0.79 18.95
N SER A 159 -0.17 0.68 19.70
CA SER A 159 0.35 -0.58 20.28
C SER A 159 -0.64 -1.31 21.19
N LYS A 160 -1.54 -0.57 21.83
CA LYS A 160 -2.58 -1.11 22.73
C LYS A 160 -3.90 -1.40 22.02
N MET A 161 -4.03 -1.03 20.74
CA MET A 161 -5.27 -1.18 19.99
C MET A 161 -5.48 -2.65 19.57
N ASP A 162 -6.70 -3.14 19.75
CA ASP A 162 -7.11 -4.44 19.24
C ASP A 162 -7.49 -4.34 17.75
N ILE A 163 -6.49 -4.35 16.87
CA ILE A 163 -6.69 -4.26 15.41
C ILE A 163 -7.57 -5.41 14.88
N SER A 164 -7.54 -6.57 15.55
CA SER A 164 -8.34 -7.73 15.12
C SER A 164 -9.85 -7.47 15.19
N SER A 165 -10.31 -6.49 15.97
CA SER A 165 -11.72 -6.09 16.02
C SER A 165 -12.28 -5.68 14.65
N PHE A 166 -11.44 -5.13 13.75
CA PHE A 166 -11.88 -4.69 12.43
C PHE A 166 -11.98 -5.84 11.41
N PHE A 167 -11.41 -7.01 11.74
CA PHE A 167 -11.29 -8.14 10.83
C PHE A 167 -12.21 -9.32 11.16
N GLY A 168 -13.01 -9.19 12.22
CA GLY A 168 -13.96 -10.19 12.67
C GLY A 168 -15.25 -10.23 11.88
N ARG A 169 -16.38 -10.20 12.60
CA ARG A 169 -17.72 -10.45 12.01
C ARG A 169 -18.11 -9.37 11.00
N PHE A 170 -17.70 -8.13 11.27
CA PHE A 170 -18.03 -6.96 10.47
C PHE A 170 -16.95 -6.62 9.44
N LEU A 171 -16.02 -7.54 9.11
CA LEU A 171 -15.00 -7.30 8.10
C LEU A 171 -15.57 -6.64 6.83
N ALA A 172 -14.88 -5.62 6.33
CA ALA A 172 -15.21 -4.85 5.13
C ALA A 172 -16.44 -3.93 5.25
N PHE A 173 -17.03 -3.73 6.43
CA PHE A 173 -18.22 -2.89 6.61
C PHE A 173 -18.05 -1.43 6.14
N GLN A 174 -16.82 -0.93 6.08
CA GLN A 174 -16.49 0.40 5.58
C GLN A 174 -16.72 0.54 4.07
N TYR A 175 -16.75 -0.57 3.32
CA TYR A 175 -16.90 -0.58 1.87
C TYR A 175 -18.35 -0.79 1.42
N GLY A 176 -18.64 -0.48 0.15
CA GLY A 176 -19.94 -0.71 -0.48
C GLY A 176 -20.27 -2.20 -0.60
N SER A 177 -21.56 -2.50 -0.75
CA SER A 177 -22.06 -3.88 -0.83
C SER A 177 -21.42 -4.70 -1.96
N SER A 178 -21.02 -4.07 -3.07
CA SER A 178 -20.30 -4.76 -4.15
C SER A 178 -18.87 -5.17 -3.77
N MET A 179 -18.23 -4.39 -2.91
CA MET A 179 -16.84 -4.57 -2.51
C MET A 179 -16.70 -5.54 -1.35
N GLN A 180 -17.69 -5.59 -0.45
CA GLN A 180 -17.64 -6.44 0.75
C GLN A 180 -17.35 -7.92 0.45
N PRO A 181 -18.01 -8.60 -0.51
CA PRO A 181 -17.71 -10.00 -0.84
C PRO A 181 -16.29 -10.19 -1.38
N ILE A 182 -15.81 -9.23 -2.18
CA ILE A 182 -14.47 -9.24 -2.77
C ILE A 182 -13.42 -9.16 -1.66
N VAL A 183 -13.52 -8.14 -0.80
CA VAL A 183 -12.58 -7.92 0.31
C VAL A 183 -12.59 -9.08 1.30
N LYS A 184 -13.76 -9.63 1.64
CA LYS A 184 -13.88 -10.83 2.49
C LYS A 184 -13.19 -12.03 1.87
N SER A 185 -13.33 -12.23 0.56
CA SER A 185 -12.69 -13.33 -0.17
C SER A 185 -11.17 -13.18 -0.19
N ILE A 186 -10.67 -11.97 -0.44
CA ILE A 186 -9.24 -11.66 -0.40
C ILE A 186 -8.69 -11.89 1.00
N ALA A 187 -9.37 -11.42 2.04
CA ALA A 187 -8.94 -11.63 3.42
C ALA A 187 -8.84 -13.12 3.80
N VAL A 188 -9.82 -13.95 3.39
CA VAL A 188 -9.76 -15.41 3.58
C VAL A 188 -8.58 -16.01 2.83
N MET A 189 -8.41 -15.65 1.56
CA MET A 189 -7.32 -16.16 0.71
C MET A 189 -5.96 -15.78 1.27
N MET A 190 -5.80 -14.53 1.70
CA MET A 190 -4.58 -14.00 2.28
C MET A 190 -4.22 -14.71 3.59
N THR A 191 -5.21 -14.95 4.44
CA THR A 191 -5.03 -15.69 5.69
C THR A 191 -4.59 -17.14 5.43
N ALA A 192 -5.22 -17.82 4.45
CA ALA A 192 -4.83 -19.17 4.05
C ALA A 192 -3.47 -19.22 3.35
N PHE A 193 -3.15 -18.22 2.53
CA PHE A 193 -1.85 -18.10 1.87
C PHE A 193 -0.72 -17.86 2.87
N ALA A 194 -0.96 -17.10 3.94
CA ALA A 194 0.03 -16.97 5.01
C ALA A 194 0.33 -18.31 5.71
N GLU A 195 -0.66 -19.18 5.89
CA GLU A 195 -0.43 -20.53 6.40
C GLU A 195 0.35 -21.41 5.42
N TYR A 196 0.07 -21.28 4.12
CA TYR A 196 0.86 -21.92 3.07
C TYR A 196 2.32 -21.48 3.13
N TYR A 197 2.54 -20.16 3.12
CA TYR A 197 3.85 -19.54 2.95
C TYR A 197 4.76 -19.72 4.15
N TYR A 198 4.23 -19.56 5.38
CA TYR A 198 5.07 -19.59 6.58
C TYR A 198 5.14 -20.96 7.26
N ASN A 199 4.18 -21.86 7.01
CA ASN A 199 4.06 -23.13 7.74
C ASN A 199 4.13 -24.37 6.83
N ASP A 200 4.69 -24.23 5.63
CA ASP A 200 4.90 -25.29 4.63
C ASP A 200 3.66 -26.19 4.41
N LYS A 201 2.47 -25.58 4.38
CA LYS A 201 1.23 -26.32 4.13
C LYS A 201 1.13 -26.71 2.66
N ASN A 202 0.45 -27.81 2.35
CA ASN A 202 0.14 -28.14 0.96
C ASN A 202 -1.17 -27.48 0.48
N VAL A 203 -1.39 -27.45 -0.83
CA VAL A 203 -2.55 -26.79 -1.46
C VAL A 203 -3.90 -27.32 -0.93
N ILE A 204 -4.00 -28.63 -0.64
CA ILE A 204 -5.23 -29.23 -0.09
C ILE A 204 -5.51 -28.72 1.32
N GLN A 205 -4.48 -28.64 2.16
CA GLN A 205 -4.59 -28.06 3.49
C GLN A 205 -5.00 -26.58 3.44
N CYS A 206 -4.51 -25.84 2.44
CA CYS A 206 -4.91 -24.44 2.23
C CYS A 206 -6.40 -24.30 1.88
N ALA A 207 -6.93 -25.18 1.02
CA ALA A 207 -8.36 -25.21 0.72
C ALA A 207 -9.23 -25.50 1.95
N ALA A 208 -8.78 -26.42 2.82
CA ALA A 208 -9.46 -26.70 4.08
C ALA A 208 -9.43 -25.49 5.04
N LEU A 209 -8.29 -24.78 5.11
CA LEU A 209 -8.14 -23.56 5.89
C LEU A 209 -9.06 -22.44 5.42
N CYS A 210 -9.25 -22.26 4.11
CA CYS A 210 -10.23 -21.30 3.58
C CYS A 210 -11.63 -21.55 4.15
N SER A 211 -12.08 -22.81 4.17
CA SER A 211 -13.39 -23.18 4.72
C SER A 211 -13.47 -22.86 6.22
N GLN A 212 -12.40 -23.12 6.97
CA GLN A 212 -12.31 -22.78 8.40
C GLN A 212 -12.41 -21.27 8.64
N PHE A 213 -11.72 -20.45 7.85
CA PHE A 213 -11.70 -18.99 8.00
C PHE A 213 -12.99 -18.31 7.52
N VAL A 214 -13.74 -18.96 6.63
CA VAL A 214 -15.12 -18.55 6.31
C VAL A 214 -16.05 -18.84 7.50
N ALA A 215 -15.94 -20.05 8.07
CA ALA A 215 -16.82 -20.50 9.16
C ALA A 215 -16.55 -19.81 10.51
N ASN A 216 -15.30 -19.38 10.77
CA ASN A 216 -14.88 -18.80 12.05
C ASN A 216 -14.27 -17.40 11.85
N PRO A 217 -15.09 -16.34 11.83
CA PRO A 217 -14.63 -14.97 11.63
C PRO A 217 -13.60 -14.50 12.66
N GLU A 218 -13.73 -14.89 13.92
CA GLU A 218 -12.81 -14.48 15.00
C GLU A 218 -11.42 -15.07 14.80
N VAL A 219 -11.33 -16.35 14.45
CA VAL A 219 -10.05 -17.02 14.16
C VAL A 219 -9.39 -16.41 12.93
N ARG A 220 -10.19 -16.10 11.90
CA ARG A 220 -9.69 -15.36 10.73
C ARG A 220 -9.18 -13.98 11.14
N ALA A 221 -9.89 -13.26 11.99
CA ALA A 221 -9.53 -11.91 12.41
C ALA A 221 -8.19 -11.85 13.13
N GLU A 222 -7.97 -12.74 14.09
CA GLU A 222 -6.72 -12.84 14.83
C GLU A 222 -5.55 -13.14 13.90
N ARG A 223 -5.74 -14.10 12.98
CA ARG A 223 -4.68 -14.47 12.04
C ARG A 223 -4.43 -13.36 11.00
N LEU A 224 -5.49 -12.75 10.49
CA LEU A 224 -5.39 -11.65 9.54
C LEU A 224 -4.67 -10.45 10.16
N ALA A 225 -5.00 -10.09 11.40
CA ALA A 225 -4.33 -9.02 12.15
C ALA A 225 -2.82 -9.27 12.30
N GLN A 226 -2.40 -10.54 12.43
CA GLN A 226 -0.98 -10.89 12.39
C GLN A 226 -0.41 -10.67 10.99
N VAL A 227 -1.03 -11.22 9.95
CA VAL A 227 -0.52 -11.16 8.57
C VAL A 227 -0.30 -9.73 8.07
N VAL A 228 -1.18 -8.80 8.47
CA VAL A 228 -1.11 -7.39 8.08
C VAL A 228 -0.28 -6.51 9.02
N ASN A 229 0.35 -7.11 10.04
CA ASN A 229 1.23 -6.43 10.97
C ASN A 229 2.65 -6.31 10.39
N PHE A 230 3.18 -5.09 10.41
CA PHE A 230 4.50 -4.71 9.90
C PHE A 230 5.64 -5.60 10.41
N GLU A 231 5.61 -6.05 11.66
CA GLU A 231 6.69 -6.90 12.21
C GLU A 231 6.76 -8.30 11.58
N THR A 232 5.66 -8.78 11.03
CA THR A 232 5.56 -10.14 10.49
C THR A 232 5.55 -10.17 8.96
N THR A 233 5.10 -9.09 8.33
CA THR A 233 5.05 -8.97 6.88
C THR A 233 6.45 -8.71 6.32
N SER A 234 6.82 -9.43 5.25
CA SER A 234 8.02 -9.14 4.45
C SER A 234 7.64 -8.65 3.05
N ALA A 235 8.56 -7.92 2.40
CA ALA A 235 8.40 -7.51 1.01
C ALA A 235 8.25 -8.73 0.07
N ASP A 236 8.98 -9.81 0.33
CA ASP A 236 8.86 -11.07 -0.41
C ASP A 236 7.48 -11.70 -0.25
N PHE A 237 6.91 -11.67 0.96
CA PHE A 237 5.54 -12.15 1.18
C PHE A 237 4.53 -11.31 0.37
N CYS A 238 4.61 -9.98 0.45
CA CYS A 238 3.73 -9.09 -0.32
C CYS A 238 3.83 -9.35 -1.83
N GLN A 239 5.06 -9.46 -2.35
CA GLN A 239 5.31 -9.74 -3.76
C GLN A 239 4.69 -11.07 -4.18
N ASN A 240 4.92 -12.15 -3.43
CA ASN A 240 4.34 -13.47 -3.73
C ASN A 240 2.81 -13.47 -3.65
N LEU A 241 2.24 -12.81 -2.63
CA LEU A 241 0.79 -12.70 -2.45
C LEU A 241 0.13 -11.93 -3.61
N TRP A 242 0.65 -10.74 -3.95
CA TRP A 242 0.06 -9.90 -4.99
C TRP A 242 0.28 -10.46 -6.40
N ASN A 243 1.38 -11.18 -6.63
CA ASN A 243 1.64 -11.91 -7.86
C ASN A 243 0.77 -13.18 -8.01
N LEU A 244 -0.02 -13.60 -7.01
CA LEU A 244 -1.02 -14.66 -7.20
C LEU A 244 -2.02 -14.31 -8.31
N SER A 245 -2.32 -13.02 -8.48
CA SER A 245 -3.16 -12.52 -9.58
C SER A 245 -2.54 -12.75 -10.96
N GLU A 246 -1.22 -12.92 -11.03
CA GLU A 246 -0.46 -13.18 -12.25
C GLU A 246 -0.22 -14.67 -12.50
N HIS A 247 -0.72 -15.57 -11.64
CA HIS A 247 -0.58 -17.00 -11.88
C HIS A 247 -1.41 -17.43 -13.10
N ASP A 248 -0.90 -18.37 -13.90
CA ASP A 248 -1.47 -18.78 -15.19
C ASP A 248 -2.95 -19.18 -15.14
N ILE A 249 -3.40 -19.72 -14.01
CA ILE A 249 -4.80 -20.13 -13.80
C ILE A 249 -5.70 -18.90 -13.73
N VAL A 250 -5.30 -17.89 -12.95
CA VAL A 250 -6.04 -16.62 -12.82
C VAL A 250 -5.99 -15.86 -14.15
N LYS A 251 -4.85 -15.85 -14.84
CA LYS A 251 -4.72 -15.30 -16.20
C LYS A 251 -5.70 -15.95 -17.18
N LYS A 252 -5.78 -17.29 -17.22
CA LYS A 252 -6.72 -18.02 -18.10
C LYS A 252 -8.18 -17.74 -17.77
N MET A 253 -8.54 -17.60 -16.48
CA MET A 253 -9.89 -17.20 -16.08
C MET A 253 -10.23 -15.78 -16.53
N ASN A 254 -9.29 -14.85 -16.41
CA ASN A 254 -9.48 -13.44 -16.78
C ASN A 254 -9.65 -13.25 -18.29
N VAL A 255 -8.95 -14.03 -19.12
CA VAL A 255 -9.05 -13.94 -20.60
C VAL A 255 -10.46 -14.19 -21.14
N ILE A 256 -11.29 -14.98 -20.44
CA ILE A 256 -12.67 -15.28 -20.86
C ILE A 256 -13.60 -14.07 -20.73
N PHE A 257 -13.36 -13.20 -19.75
CA PHE A 257 -14.22 -12.06 -19.42
C PHE A 257 -13.67 -10.70 -19.90
N LEU A 258 -12.42 -10.66 -20.34
CA LEU A 258 -11.76 -9.44 -20.80
C LEU A 258 -12.27 -9.01 -22.19
N PRO A 259 -12.46 -7.71 -22.44
CA PRO A 259 -12.74 -7.21 -23.78
C PRO A 259 -11.62 -7.62 -24.74
N THR A 260 -11.98 -7.93 -25.97
CA THR A 260 -10.99 -8.19 -27.01
C THR A 260 -10.35 -6.86 -27.44
N SER A 261 -9.03 -6.78 -27.35
CA SER A 261 -8.23 -5.68 -27.88
C SER A 261 -7.59 -6.14 -29.19
N ALA A 262 -7.70 -5.35 -30.26
CA ALA A 262 -7.08 -5.68 -31.54
C ALA A 262 -5.54 -5.70 -31.45
N VAL A 263 -4.96 -4.93 -30.53
CA VAL A 263 -3.52 -4.89 -30.25
C VAL A 263 -3.30 -5.00 -28.74
N ASN A 264 -2.43 -5.92 -28.35
CA ASN A 264 -1.93 -6.12 -26.98
C ASN A 264 -0.57 -6.80 -27.06
N GLU A 265 0.46 -6.03 -27.34
CA GLU A 265 1.80 -6.54 -27.66
C GLU A 265 2.82 -6.00 -26.65
N LEU A 266 3.67 -6.88 -26.14
CA LEU A 266 4.78 -6.52 -25.28
C LEU A 266 6.00 -6.20 -26.15
N ILE A 267 6.52 -4.99 -26.02
CA ILE A 267 7.59 -4.46 -26.87
C ILE A 267 8.86 -4.33 -26.04
N LYS A 268 9.93 -4.95 -26.51
CA LYS A 268 11.26 -4.85 -25.91
C LYS A 268 11.97 -3.58 -26.40
N LEU A 269 12.45 -2.77 -25.47
CA LEU A 269 13.21 -1.55 -25.75
C LEU A 269 14.68 -1.88 -26.08
N PRO A 270 15.39 -0.99 -26.80
CA PRO A 270 16.81 -1.15 -27.06
C PRO A 270 17.62 -1.04 -25.76
N SER A 271 18.74 -1.76 -25.69
CA SER A 271 19.68 -1.75 -24.55
C SER A 271 20.86 -0.81 -24.81
N THR A 272 20.61 0.34 -25.44
CA THR A 272 21.62 1.35 -25.77
C THR A 272 21.15 2.74 -25.28
N PRO A 273 22.06 3.65 -24.94
CA PRO A 273 21.69 5.02 -24.59
C PRO A 273 20.82 5.68 -25.66
N ILE A 274 19.88 6.53 -25.22
CA ILE A 274 18.93 7.19 -26.12
C ILE A 274 19.17 8.69 -26.10
N GLN A 275 19.29 9.27 -27.29
CA GLN A 275 19.39 10.71 -27.47
C GLN A 275 18.00 11.35 -27.40
N CYS A 276 17.88 12.45 -26.67
CA CYS A 276 16.66 13.23 -26.54
C CYS A 276 16.94 14.69 -26.88
N GLU A 277 16.04 15.32 -27.63
CA GLU A 277 16.08 16.75 -27.89
C GLU A 277 15.32 17.49 -26.78
N THR A 278 16.01 18.43 -26.14
CA THR A 278 15.42 19.36 -25.18
C THR A 278 14.56 20.39 -25.90
N LYS A 279 13.65 21.06 -25.19
CA LYS A 279 12.82 22.14 -25.74
C LYS A 279 13.66 23.32 -26.22
N SER A 280 14.82 23.54 -25.60
CA SER A 280 15.82 24.53 -26.03
C SER A 280 16.65 24.11 -27.25
N GLY A 281 16.46 22.89 -27.78
CA GLY A 281 17.16 22.37 -28.97
C GLY A 281 18.51 21.72 -28.70
N SER A 282 18.95 21.67 -27.43
CA SER A 282 20.13 20.90 -27.03
C SER A 282 19.84 19.40 -27.06
N LYS A 283 20.84 18.56 -27.35
CA LYS A 283 20.71 17.10 -27.25
C LYS A 283 21.28 16.62 -25.92
N ILE A 284 20.50 15.81 -25.22
CA ILE A 284 20.92 15.12 -24.00
C ILE A 284 20.90 13.61 -24.24
N GLU A 285 21.78 12.88 -23.56
CA GLU A 285 21.80 11.43 -23.60
C GLU A 285 21.17 10.86 -22.33
N ILE A 286 20.24 9.92 -22.49
CA ILE A 286 19.67 9.15 -21.39
C ILE A 286 20.39 7.79 -21.34
N PRO A 287 21.13 7.50 -20.26
CA PRO A 287 21.86 6.25 -20.13
C PRO A 287 20.88 5.08 -19.93
N VAL A 288 21.34 3.86 -20.26
CA VAL A 288 20.59 2.64 -19.97
C VAL A 288 20.55 2.44 -18.45
N PRO A 289 19.36 2.30 -17.84
CA PRO A 289 19.23 2.06 -16.41
C PRO A 289 19.98 0.79 -15.98
N ASN A 290 20.88 0.94 -15.00
CA ASN A 290 21.77 -0.15 -14.58
C ASN A 290 21.92 -0.31 -13.05
N VAL A 291 21.43 0.64 -12.26
CA VAL A 291 21.56 0.64 -10.79
C VAL A 291 20.89 -0.61 -10.17
N HIS A 292 21.50 -1.15 -9.11
CA HIS A 292 21.10 -2.34 -8.32
C HIS A 292 21.18 -3.70 -9.03
N VAL A 293 20.67 -3.83 -10.26
CA VAL A 293 20.49 -5.13 -10.93
C VAL A 293 21.15 -5.22 -12.31
N GLY A 294 22.04 -4.28 -12.65
CA GLY A 294 22.71 -4.20 -13.95
C GLY A 294 21.76 -3.84 -15.09
N ALA A 295 22.29 -3.70 -16.31
CA ALA A 295 21.49 -3.42 -17.49
C ALA A 295 20.59 -4.64 -17.81
N LYS A 296 19.26 -4.44 -17.76
CA LYS A 296 18.26 -5.46 -18.10
C LYS A 296 17.39 -4.99 -19.25
N PRO A 297 16.81 -5.91 -20.05
CA PRO A 297 15.79 -5.55 -21.02
C PRO A 297 14.61 -4.81 -20.38
N LEU A 298 14.23 -3.68 -20.99
CA LEU A 298 13.05 -2.93 -20.61
C LEU A 298 11.90 -3.26 -21.54
N TYR A 299 10.68 -3.20 -21.03
CA TYR A 299 9.49 -3.52 -21.81
C TYR A 299 8.42 -2.43 -21.66
N THR A 300 7.63 -2.28 -22.72
CA THR A 300 6.37 -1.53 -22.68
C THR A 300 5.30 -2.31 -23.40
N ARG A 301 4.09 -2.33 -22.86
CA ARG A 301 2.94 -2.98 -23.47
C ARG A 301 2.12 -1.97 -24.24
N LEU A 302 1.94 -2.22 -25.54
CA LEU A 302 1.03 -1.47 -26.39
C LEU A 302 -0.35 -2.12 -26.38
N ILE A 303 -1.35 -1.37 -25.93
CA ILE A 303 -2.75 -1.79 -25.92
C ILE A 303 -3.55 -0.82 -26.80
N SER A 304 -4.34 -1.36 -27.73
CA SER A 304 -5.27 -0.57 -28.53
C SER A 304 -6.47 -1.41 -28.95
N THR A 305 -7.66 -0.81 -28.84
CA THR A 305 -8.92 -1.45 -29.27
C THR A 305 -8.97 -1.63 -30.79
N VAL A 306 -8.29 -0.76 -31.55
CA VAL A 306 -8.23 -0.79 -33.02
C VAL A 306 -6.78 -0.85 -33.50
N LYS A 307 -6.57 -1.41 -34.69
CA LYS A 307 -5.28 -1.30 -35.40
C LYS A 307 -5.15 0.10 -36.00
N ARG A 308 -3.99 0.72 -35.85
CA ARG A 308 -3.69 2.06 -36.40
C ARG A 308 -2.46 2.01 -37.30
N GLU A 309 -2.46 2.85 -38.33
CA GLU A 309 -1.32 3.03 -39.24
C GLU A 309 -0.03 3.31 -38.46
N GLY A 310 1.08 2.69 -38.86
CA GLY A 310 2.39 2.82 -38.19
C GLY A 310 2.66 1.73 -37.15
N MET A 311 1.63 1.09 -36.60
CA MET A 311 1.82 -0.06 -35.69
C MET A 311 2.47 -1.27 -36.39
N GLY A 312 2.43 -1.36 -37.71
CA GLY A 312 3.10 -2.44 -38.45
C GLY A 312 4.61 -2.30 -38.53
N LEU A 313 5.17 -1.13 -38.18
CA LEU A 313 6.61 -0.93 -37.98
C LEU A 313 7.15 -1.82 -36.86
N LEU A 314 6.32 -2.13 -35.85
CA LEU A 314 6.67 -3.05 -34.78
C LEU A 314 6.52 -4.51 -35.23
N LYS A 315 5.45 -4.80 -35.98
CA LYS A 315 5.13 -6.16 -36.45
C LYS A 315 4.18 -6.09 -37.63
N LYS A 316 4.62 -6.55 -38.81
CA LYS A 316 3.83 -6.49 -40.06
C LYS A 316 2.42 -7.10 -39.96
N SER A 317 2.15 -8.01 -39.02
CA SER A 317 0.81 -8.57 -38.79
C SER A 317 -0.19 -7.55 -38.21
N LEU A 318 0.29 -6.48 -37.57
CA LEU A 318 -0.54 -5.45 -36.96
C LEU A 318 -1.14 -4.47 -37.99
N GLU A 319 -0.61 -4.45 -39.21
CA GLU A 319 -1.17 -3.70 -40.35
C GLU A 319 -1.97 -4.58 -41.33
N LYS A 320 -1.92 -5.92 -41.19
CA LYS A 320 -2.68 -6.84 -42.04
C LYS A 320 -4.14 -6.94 -41.58
N GLY A 321 -5.07 -6.78 -42.52
CA GLY A 321 -6.52 -6.94 -42.32
C GLY A 321 -7.32 -5.76 -42.90
N SER A 322 -8.63 -5.92 -43.06
CA SER A 322 -9.53 -4.79 -43.30
C SER A 322 -9.70 -3.98 -42.00
N ASN A 323 -9.85 -2.65 -42.12
CA ASN A 323 -10.14 -1.70 -41.02
C ASN A 323 -8.93 -1.22 -40.17
N VAL A 324 -7.83 -0.81 -40.80
CA VAL A 324 -6.74 -0.03 -40.15
C VAL A 324 -7.15 1.44 -40.08
N GLN A 325 -7.13 2.02 -38.89
CA GLN A 325 -7.49 3.42 -38.63
C GLN A 325 -6.27 4.34 -38.79
N PRO A 326 -6.46 5.66 -39.03
CA PRO A 326 -5.35 6.61 -39.01
C PRO A 326 -4.69 6.68 -37.61
N PRO A 327 -3.45 7.21 -37.53
CA PRO A 327 -2.79 7.44 -36.25
C PRO A 327 -3.67 8.30 -35.33
N SER A 328 -3.74 7.97 -34.05
CA SER A 328 -4.45 8.79 -33.07
C SER A 328 -3.68 10.09 -32.82
N ASP A 329 -4.37 11.21 -32.62
CA ASP A 329 -3.73 12.42 -32.10
C ASP A 329 -3.29 12.27 -30.63
N TRP A 330 -3.80 11.26 -29.95
CA TRP A 330 -3.68 11.07 -28.52
C TRP A 330 -2.81 9.86 -28.18
N LEU A 331 -2.19 9.91 -27.01
CA LEU A 331 -1.48 8.81 -26.40
C LEU A 331 -1.65 8.88 -24.88
N VAL A 332 -1.92 7.75 -24.25
CA VAL A 332 -1.80 7.62 -22.79
C VAL A 332 -0.56 6.80 -22.49
N ILE A 333 0.31 7.32 -21.65
CA ILE A 333 1.43 6.58 -21.10
C ILE A 333 1.06 6.20 -19.67
N HIS A 334 0.91 4.90 -19.46
CA HIS A 334 0.47 4.32 -18.21
C HIS A 334 1.67 3.79 -17.41
N VAL A 335 1.70 4.09 -16.11
CA VAL A 335 2.64 3.49 -15.15
C VAL A 335 1.81 2.81 -14.07
N HIS A 336 2.01 1.50 -13.90
CA HIS A 336 1.15 0.69 -13.04
C HIS A 336 1.44 0.87 -11.55
N GLY A 337 0.43 0.59 -10.72
CA GLY A 337 0.55 0.42 -9.28
C GLY A 337 1.20 -0.91 -8.86
N GLY A 338 1.07 -1.28 -7.58
CA GLY A 338 1.71 -2.49 -7.02
C GLY A 338 2.75 -2.21 -5.93
N GLY A 339 2.68 -1.03 -5.30
CA GLY A 339 3.52 -0.67 -4.16
C GLY A 339 5.02 -0.66 -4.46
N PHE A 340 5.40 -0.48 -5.73
CA PHE A 340 6.78 -0.61 -6.25
C PHE A 340 7.39 -2.03 -6.11
N VAL A 341 6.69 -2.99 -5.52
CA VAL A 341 7.22 -4.33 -5.17
C VAL A 341 6.63 -5.47 -6.00
N SER A 342 5.56 -5.21 -6.75
CA SER A 342 4.79 -6.24 -7.45
C SER A 342 4.13 -5.67 -8.72
N HIS A 343 3.50 -6.58 -9.47
CA HIS A 343 2.73 -6.36 -10.68
C HIS A 343 3.54 -5.97 -11.92
N THR A 344 2.82 -6.00 -13.03
CA THR A 344 3.26 -5.65 -14.37
C THR A 344 2.10 -4.96 -15.11
N SER A 345 2.37 -4.48 -16.33
CA SER A 345 1.33 -4.06 -17.27
C SER A 345 0.28 -5.15 -17.54
N GLU A 346 0.61 -6.43 -17.35
CA GLU A 346 -0.32 -7.53 -17.61
C GLU A 346 -1.46 -7.58 -16.60
N SER A 347 -1.17 -7.43 -15.31
CA SER A 347 -2.18 -7.45 -14.24
C SER A 347 -3.17 -6.28 -14.34
N HIS A 348 -2.74 -5.16 -14.92
CA HIS A 348 -3.55 -3.95 -15.09
C HIS A 348 -4.35 -3.92 -16.42
N GLN A 349 -4.20 -4.91 -17.30
CA GLN A 349 -4.96 -4.99 -18.57
C GLN A 349 -6.48 -5.00 -18.37
N MET A 350 -6.95 -5.37 -17.18
CA MET A 350 -8.36 -5.34 -16.79
C MET A 350 -9.00 -4.01 -17.18
N TYR A 351 -8.63 -2.92 -16.51
CA TYR A 351 -9.25 -1.62 -16.82
C TYR A 351 -8.65 -0.96 -18.07
N LEU A 352 -7.38 -1.23 -18.41
CA LEU A 352 -6.71 -0.57 -19.55
C LEU A 352 -7.35 -0.89 -20.90
N LYS A 353 -7.88 -2.11 -21.10
CA LYS A 353 -8.60 -2.48 -22.34
C LYS A 353 -9.93 -1.74 -22.50
N GLU A 354 -10.62 -1.45 -21.39
CA GLU A 354 -11.80 -0.59 -21.42
C GLU A 354 -11.41 0.86 -21.66
N TRP A 355 -10.32 1.33 -21.05
CA TRP A 355 -9.82 2.69 -21.25
C TRP A 355 -9.44 2.96 -22.70
N THR A 356 -8.74 2.05 -23.39
CA THR A 356 -8.43 2.22 -24.83
C THR A 356 -9.71 2.39 -25.64
N ARG A 357 -10.80 1.71 -25.28
CA ARG A 357 -12.11 1.78 -25.95
C ARG A 357 -12.85 3.08 -25.62
N TRP A 358 -12.88 3.50 -24.36
CA TRP A 358 -13.58 4.72 -23.93
C TRP A 358 -12.89 6.00 -24.38
N ILE A 359 -11.56 6.01 -24.31
CA ILE A 359 -10.72 7.14 -24.70
C ILE A 359 -10.58 7.21 -26.22
N ASP A 360 -10.58 6.06 -26.90
CA ASP A 360 -10.24 5.91 -28.33
C ASP A 360 -8.80 6.35 -28.66
N ALA A 361 -7.85 5.92 -27.82
CA ALA A 361 -6.43 6.18 -27.99
C ALA A 361 -5.59 4.93 -27.66
N PRO A 362 -4.41 4.76 -28.28
CA PRO A 362 -3.45 3.76 -27.84
C PRO A 362 -2.96 4.09 -26.42
N ILE A 363 -2.72 3.03 -25.63
CA ILE A 363 -2.10 3.10 -24.31
C ILE A 363 -0.78 2.34 -24.34
N LEU A 364 0.28 2.98 -23.83
CA LEU A 364 1.57 2.34 -23.57
C LEU A 364 1.76 2.18 -22.07
N SER A 365 1.73 0.95 -21.57
CA SER A 365 1.95 0.65 -20.15
C SER A 365 3.38 0.18 -19.92
N VAL A 366 4.13 0.90 -19.10
CA VAL A 366 5.55 0.61 -18.80
C VAL A 366 5.66 -0.58 -17.85
N ASP A 367 6.54 -1.54 -18.16
CA ASP A 367 6.95 -2.61 -17.23
C ASP A 367 8.29 -2.22 -16.61
N TYR A 368 8.25 -1.70 -15.38
CA TYR A 368 9.44 -1.31 -14.62
C TYR A 368 9.84 -2.41 -13.63
N SER A 369 11.10 -2.40 -13.23
CA SER A 369 11.69 -3.33 -12.26
C SER A 369 11.22 -3.00 -10.84
N VAL A 370 10.89 -4.03 -10.08
CA VAL A 370 10.28 -3.89 -8.75
C VAL A 370 11.27 -4.14 -7.60
N ALA A 371 11.01 -3.51 -6.46
CA ALA A 371 11.66 -3.76 -5.19
C ALA A 371 11.21 -5.12 -4.58
N PRO A 372 11.96 -5.72 -3.63
CA PRO A 372 13.24 -5.25 -3.08
C PRO A 372 14.45 -5.49 -4.00
N GLN A 373 14.28 -6.21 -5.12
CA GLN A 373 15.40 -6.54 -6.01
C GLN A 373 15.94 -5.29 -6.74
N ALA A 374 15.05 -4.38 -7.14
CA ALA A 374 15.37 -3.14 -7.83
C ALA A 374 14.77 -1.92 -7.10
N PRO A 375 15.34 -1.51 -5.95
CA PRO A 375 14.88 -0.36 -5.19
C PRO A 375 15.11 0.97 -5.93
N PHE A 376 14.67 2.09 -5.35
CA PHE A 376 14.93 3.43 -5.88
C PHE A 376 16.44 3.64 -6.13
N PRO A 377 16.85 4.29 -7.24
CA PRO A 377 16.06 4.95 -8.27
C PRO A 377 15.67 4.06 -9.47
N ARG A 378 15.82 2.73 -9.39
CA ARG A 378 15.78 1.87 -10.58
C ARG A 378 14.51 2.01 -11.43
N ALA A 379 13.33 1.84 -10.82
CA ALA A 379 12.06 2.01 -11.54
C ALA A 379 11.90 3.42 -12.12
N PHE A 380 12.38 4.44 -11.41
CA PHE A 380 12.30 5.85 -11.81
C PHE A 380 13.18 6.15 -13.04
N ASP A 381 14.37 5.58 -13.12
CA ASP A 381 15.24 5.70 -14.30
C ASP A 381 14.65 4.95 -15.51
N GLU A 382 14.03 3.79 -15.28
CA GLU A 382 13.41 2.99 -16.33
C GLU A 382 12.20 3.66 -16.97
N ILE A 383 11.31 4.30 -16.19
CA ILE A 383 10.18 5.06 -16.76
C ILE A 383 10.66 6.27 -17.57
N LEU A 384 11.76 6.93 -17.17
CA LEU A 384 12.35 8.04 -17.92
C LEU A 384 12.90 7.55 -19.26
N PHE A 385 13.69 6.48 -19.23
CA PHE A 385 14.24 5.86 -20.44
C PHE A 385 13.12 5.43 -21.39
N ASN A 386 12.05 4.83 -20.83
CA ASN A 386 10.88 4.42 -21.60
C ASN A 386 10.17 5.61 -22.25
N TYR A 387 9.93 6.68 -21.50
CA TYR A 387 9.29 7.89 -22.02
C TYR A 387 10.07 8.50 -23.19
N VAL A 388 11.38 8.66 -23.04
CA VAL A 388 12.23 9.21 -24.10
C VAL A 388 12.27 8.29 -25.33
N TRP A 389 12.30 6.97 -25.12
CA TRP A 389 12.17 6.03 -26.22
C TRP A 389 10.84 6.17 -26.96
N ILE A 390 9.73 6.33 -26.22
CA ILE A 390 8.39 6.53 -26.79
C ILE A 390 8.35 7.80 -27.64
N LEU A 391 8.89 8.92 -27.15
CA LEU A 391 8.94 10.18 -27.89
C LEU A 391 9.65 10.04 -29.24
N ASN A 392 10.74 9.27 -29.28
CA ASN A 392 11.50 9.02 -30.51
C ASN A 392 10.80 8.07 -31.49
N ASN A 393 9.73 7.38 -31.06
CA ASN A 393 9.10 6.28 -31.81
C ASN A 393 7.56 6.40 -31.94
N LEU A 394 6.98 7.58 -31.72
CA LEU A 394 5.51 7.79 -31.70
C LEU A 394 4.76 7.14 -32.87
N LYS A 395 5.28 7.27 -34.10
CA LYS A 395 4.68 6.69 -35.31
C LYS A 395 4.53 5.17 -35.22
N SER A 396 5.49 4.48 -34.59
CA SER A 396 5.47 3.02 -34.40
C SER A 396 4.36 2.55 -33.48
N PHE A 397 3.74 3.43 -32.69
CA PHE A 397 2.62 3.10 -31.81
C PHE A 397 1.27 3.56 -32.36
N GLY A 398 1.22 3.98 -33.64
CA GLY A 398 0.00 4.44 -34.29
C GLY A 398 -0.59 5.70 -33.66
N THR A 399 0.29 6.63 -33.26
CA THR A 399 -0.07 7.94 -32.73
C THR A 399 0.81 9.03 -33.33
N THR A 400 0.26 10.23 -33.51
CA THR A 400 1.04 11.43 -33.81
C THR A 400 1.69 12.00 -32.54
N GLY A 401 1.21 11.58 -31.37
CA GLY A 401 1.61 12.11 -30.07
C GLY A 401 1.33 13.60 -29.93
N LYS A 402 0.33 14.16 -30.63
CA LYS A 402 -0.03 15.57 -30.52
C LYS A 402 -0.42 15.94 -29.09
N ARG A 403 -1.09 15.05 -28.36
CA ARG A 403 -1.30 15.16 -26.91
C ARG A 403 -0.99 13.87 -26.19
N ILE A 404 -0.23 13.97 -25.11
CA ILE A 404 0.21 12.84 -24.29
C ILE A 404 -0.26 13.06 -22.85
N VAL A 405 -1.01 12.12 -22.29
CA VAL A 405 -1.35 12.12 -20.86
C VAL A 405 -0.56 11.04 -20.15
N PHE A 406 0.06 11.40 -19.03
CA PHE A 406 0.58 10.41 -18.08
C PHE A 406 -0.56 9.96 -17.19
N ALA A 407 -0.74 8.64 -17.04
CA ALA A 407 -1.73 8.06 -16.16
C ALA A 407 -1.05 7.05 -15.23
N GLY A 408 -1.22 7.21 -13.93
CA GLY A 408 -0.68 6.26 -12.96
C GLY A 408 -1.60 6.04 -11.79
N ASP A 409 -1.61 4.81 -11.29
CA ASP A 409 -2.38 4.42 -10.13
C ASP A 409 -1.47 4.03 -8.96
N SER A 410 -1.82 4.45 -7.75
CA SER A 410 -1.01 4.19 -6.54
C SER A 410 0.47 4.57 -6.76
N ALA A 411 1.41 3.65 -6.51
CA ALA A 411 2.84 3.78 -6.79
C ALA A 411 3.17 4.29 -8.21
N GLY A 412 2.40 3.88 -9.23
CA GLY A 412 2.57 4.36 -10.60
C GLY A 412 2.25 5.85 -10.76
N GLY A 413 1.28 6.36 -10.00
CA GLY A 413 1.01 7.79 -9.93
C GLY A 413 2.17 8.59 -9.34
N ASN A 414 2.84 8.04 -8.32
CA ASN A 414 4.03 8.65 -7.72
C ASN A 414 5.18 8.71 -8.75
N LEU A 415 5.40 7.62 -9.47
CA LEU A 415 6.36 7.55 -10.57
C LEU A 415 6.04 8.57 -11.69
N CYS A 416 4.77 8.73 -12.09
CA CYS A 416 4.36 9.75 -13.06
C CYS A 416 4.65 11.18 -12.57
N LEU A 417 4.44 11.46 -11.28
CA LEU A 417 4.78 12.74 -10.68
C LEU A 417 6.29 13.00 -10.72
N GLY A 418 7.09 12.04 -10.25
CA GLY A 418 8.55 12.12 -10.31
C GLY A 418 9.05 12.32 -11.74
N LEU A 419 8.52 11.55 -12.70
CA LEU A 419 8.87 11.68 -14.12
C LEU A 419 8.55 13.07 -14.65
N THR A 420 7.40 13.64 -14.27
CA THR A 420 7.02 15.00 -14.67
C THR A 420 8.01 16.03 -14.14
N LEU A 421 8.43 15.92 -12.87
CA LEU A 421 9.47 16.76 -12.29
C LEU A 421 10.81 16.60 -13.02
N LYS A 422 11.18 15.36 -13.39
CA LYS A 422 12.40 15.07 -14.13
C LYS A 422 12.37 15.64 -15.55
N CYS A 423 11.20 15.65 -16.21
CA CYS A 423 11.03 16.30 -17.50
C CYS A 423 11.25 17.81 -17.42
N VAL A 424 10.88 18.45 -16.31
CA VAL A 424 11.20 19.87 -16.04
C VAL A 424 12.71 20.05 -15.88
N ASP A 425 13.36 19.22 -15.07
CA ASP A 425 14.83 19.29 -14.84
C ASP A 425 15.64 19.14 -16.13
N LEU A 426 15.22 18.21 -17.00
CA LEU A 426 15.93 17.89 -18.24
C LEU A 426 15.53 18.78 -19.42
N ASP A 427 14.60 19.73 -19.22
CA ASP A 427 14.01 20.55 -20.29
C ASP A 427 13.47 19.71 -21.47
N ILE A 428 12.92 18.52 -21.20
CA ILE A 428 12.29 17.68 -22.24
C ILE A 428 10.79 17.89 -22.29
N ARG A 429 10.13 17.32 -23.31
CA ARG A 429 8.67 17.42 -23.46
C ARG A 429 7.96 17.00 -22.16
N LEU A 430 7.03 17.83 -21.70
CA LEU A 430 6.13 17.49 -20.60
C LEU A 430 4.91 16.74 -21.17
N PRO A 431 4.23 15.91 -20.37
CA PRO A 431 2.89 15.48 -20.74
C PRO A 431 1.97 16.71 -20.84
N ASP A 432 0.94 16.58 -21.66
CA ASP A 432 -0.12 17.59 -21.84
C ASP A 432 -1.18 17.52 -20.71
N GLY A 433 -1.16 16.45 -19.91
CA GLY A 433 -2.00 16.28 -18.72
C GLY A 433 -1.51 15.14 -17.83
N LEU A 434 -1.88 15.18 -16.55
CA LEU A 434 -1.50 14.16 -15.56
C LEU A 434 -2.75 13.60 -14.88
N PHE A 435 -2.93 12.28 -14.97
CA PHE A 435 -3.98 11.55 -14.29
C PHE A 435 -3.40 10.71 -13.15
N LEU A 436 -3.90 10.91 -11.93
CA LEU A 436 -3.45 10.23 -10.72
C LEU A 436 -4.61 9.52 -10.03
N ALA A 437 -4.56 8.19 -9.93
CA ALA A 437 -5.52 7.43 -9.14
C ALA A 437 -4.92 7.07 -7.77
N TYR A 438 -5.56 7.50 -6.67
CA TYR A 438 -5.23 7.17 -5.27
C TYR A 438 -3.72 7.19 -4.99
N CYS A 439 -3.07 8.29 -5.40
CA CYS A 439 -1.61 8.39 -5.47
C CYS A 439 -0.99 8.73 -4.10
N PRO A 440 -0.01 7.96 -3.61
CA PRO A 440 0.84 8.38 -2.50
C PRO A 440 1.85 9.43 -3.01
N THR A 441 1.67 10.67 -2.60
CA THR A 441 2.57 11.78 -2.97
C THR A 441 3.71 11.97 -1.96
N VAL A 442 3.66 11.21 -0.86
CA VAL A 442 4.66 11.16 0.21
C VAL A 442 5.07 9.72 0.47
N LEU A 443 6.29 9.34 0.10
CA LEU A 443 6.88 8.03 0.38
C LEU A 443 7.73 8.03 1.65
N GLN A 444 7.19 8.68 2.67
CA GLN A 444 7.71 8.69 4.03
C GLN A 444 6.55 8.55 4.98
N PHE A 445 6.77 7.88 6.11
CA PHE A 445 5.73 7.79 7.12
C PHE A 445 5.61 9.09 7.91
N TYR A 446 4.68 9.95 7.48
CA TYR A 446 4.16 11.02 8.32
C TYR A 446 2.82 10.57 8.93
N PRO A 447 2.64 10.66 10.26
CA PRO A 447 1.33 10.51 10.85
C PRO A 447 0.38 11.55 10.24
N CYS A 448 -0.67 11.06 9.59
CA CYS A 448 -1.81 11.85 9.14
C CYS A 448 -3.10 11.06 9.38
N PRO A 449 -4.27 11.72 9.41
CA PRO A 449 -5.54 11.05 9.63
C PRO A 449 -5.75 9.83 8.73
N SER A 450 -5.46 9.94 7.42
CA SER A 450 -5.67 8.84 6.48
C SER A 450 -4.73 7.67 6.70
N ARG A 451 -3.48 7.86 7.16
CA ARG A 451 -2.56 6.72 7.41
C ARG A 451 -3.13 5.72 8.41
N PHE A 452 -3.91 6.18 9.40
CA PHE A 452 -4.55 5.29 10.37
C PHE A 452 -5.68 4.45 9.78
N LEU A 453 -6.17 4.76 8.57
CA LEU A 453 -7.06 3.87 7.84
C LEU A 453 -6.38 2.54 7.49
N GLY A 454 -5.06 2.51 7.39
CA GLY A 454 -4.29 1.28 7.22
C GLY A 454 -4.42 0.29 8.39
N LEU A 455 -4.95 0.70 9.55
CA LEU A 455 -5.25 -0.20 10.66
C LEU A 455 -6.51 -1.03 10.41
N LEU A 456 -7.45 -0.51 9.61
CA LEU A 456 -8.74 -1.18 9.34
C LEU A 456 -8.87 -1.66 7.89
N ASP A 457 -7.90 -1.35 7.03
CA ASP A 457 -7.86 -1.80 5.64
C ASP A 457 -7.06 -3.12 5.50
N PRO A 458 -7.71 -4.24 5.13
CA PRO A 458 -6.99 -5.48 4.85
C PRO A 458 -6.26 -5.46 3.50
N LEU A 459 -6.54 -4.51 2.59
CA LEU A 459 -5.93 -4.46 1.26
C LEU A 459 -4.66 -3.61 1.23
N LEU A 460 -4.72 -2.38 1.74
CA LEU A 460 -3.56 -1.51 1.93
C LEU A 460 -3.34 -1.27 3.43
N SER A 461 -2.99 -2.35 4.13
CA SER A 461 -2.73 -2.28 5.57
C SER A 461 -1.49 -1.46 5.90
N PHE A 462 -1.40 -1.03 7.15
CA PHE A 462 -0.21 -0.35 7.66
C PHE A 462 1.07 -1.16 7.41
N GLY A 463 1.05 -2.46 7.71
CA GLY A 463 2.20 -3.34 7.47
C GLY A 463 2.60 -3.38 6.00
N PHE A 464 1.64 -3.50 5.10
CA PHE A 464 1.92 -3.55 3.66
C PHE A 464 2.49 -2.23 3.14
N MET A 465 1.95 -1.09 3.56
CA MET A 465 2.49 0.23 3.20
C MET A 465 3.94 0.37 3.65
N MET A 466 4.24 0.04 4.91
CA MET A 466 5.60 0.16 5.44
C MET A 466 6.56 -0.81 4.77
N CYS A 467 6.14 -2.04 4.45
CA CYS A 467 6.95 -2.97 3.67
C CYS A 467 7.30 -2.42 2.29
N CYS A 468 6.33 -1.84 1.58
CA CYS A 468 6.55 -1.23 0.26
C CYS A 468 7.52 -0.05 0.34
N ILE A 469 7.30 0.86 1.29
CA ILE A 469 8.16 2.03 1.51
C ILE A 469 9.58 1.57 1.86
N LYS A 470 9.74 0.66 2.81
CA LYS A 470 11.06 0.13 3.22
C LYS A 470 11.78 -0.54 2.05
N ALA A 471 11.09 -1.41 1.30
CA ALA A 471 11.68 -2.13 0.18
C ALA A 471 12.12 -1.21 -0.95
N TYR A 472 11.37 -0.15 -1.24
CA TYR A 472 11.64 0.73 -2.37
C TYR A 472 12.54 1.91 -2.03
N ALA A 473 12.26 2.64 -0.95
CA ALA A 473 12.94 3.88 -0.59
C ALA A 473 14.15 3.67 0.33
N TYR A 474 14.28 2.52 1.00
CA TYR A 474 15.34 2.23 1.98
C TYR A 474 16.06 0.91 1.66
N PRO A 475 16.78 0.84 0.52
CA PRO A 475 17.58 -0.33 0.23
C PRO A 475 18.57 -0.60 1.38
N LYS A 476 18.73 -1.87 1.75
CA LYS A 476 19.83 -2.25 2.65
C LYS A 476 21.14 -1.83 1.98
N LYS A 477 21.97 -1.05 2.67
CA LYS A 477 23.36 -0.87 2.26
C LYS A 477 24.00 -2.25 2.22
N SER A 478 24.64 -2.62 1.12
CA SER A 478 25.45 -3.82 1.07
C SER A 478 26.61 -3.66 2.05
N ASP A 479 26.88 -4.68 2.86
CA ASP A 479 28.04 -4.73 3.78
C ASP A 479 29.39 -4.57 3.03
N ASP A 480 29.38 -4.57 1.70
CA ASP A 480 30.55 -4.38 0.83
C ASP A 480 30.98 -2.91 0.61
N GLU A 481 30.19 -1.90 1.04
CA GLU A 481 30.57 -0.49 0.82
C GLU A 481 31.50 0.08 1.91
N ASP A 482 31.56 -0.53 3.10
CA ASP A 482 32.44 -0.08 4.20
C ASP A 482 33.91 -0.55 4.07
N GLU A 483 34.22 -1.56 3.25
CA GLU A 483 35.61 -2.00 3.02
C GLU A 483 36.34 -1.17 1.95
N SER A 484 35.63 -0.39 1.14
CA SER A 484 36.23 0.38 0.03
C SER A 484 36.74 1.77 0.43
N LEU A 485 36.39 2.26 1.63
CA LEU A 485 36.77 3.57 2.13
C LEU A 485 37.98 3.56 3.09
N ASP A 486 38.46 2.38 3.54
CA ASP A 486 39.61 2.28 4.46
C ASP A 486 40.96 1.94 3.77
N MET A 487 40.97 1.84 2.42
CA MET A 487 42.18 1.56 1.64
C MET A 487 42.79 2.78 0.93
N THR A 488 42.26 3.99 1.15
CA THR A 488 42.82 5.24 0.58
C THR A 488 43.53 6.15 1.59
N GLU A 489 43.48 5.85 2.90
CA GLU A 489 44.24 6.58 3.94
C GLU A 489 45.55 5.92 4.37
N LYS A 490 45.88 4.71 3.89
CA LYS A 490 47.16 4.03 4.19
C LYS A 490 48.26 4.15 3.13
N SER A 491 48.07 4.96 2.08
CA SER A 491 49.05 5.11 0.98
C SER A 491 49.87 6.41 1.01
N LEU A 492 49.80 7.22 2.08
CA LEU A 492 50.54 8.50 2.17
C LEU A 492 51.59 8.62 3.29
N VAL A 493 52.00 7.52 3.92
CA VAL A 493 53.16 7.53 4.85
C VAL A 493 54.01 6.28 4.68
N SER A 494 54.87 6.26 3.67
CA SER A 494 56.28 5.87 3.80
C SER A 494 56.97 5.91 2.43
N SER A 495 57.62 7.04 2.19
CA SER A 495 58.75 7.18 1.30
C SER A 495 59.82 6.13 1.60
N SER A 496 60.37 5.48 0.57
CA SER A 496 61.80 5.51 0.21
C SER A 496 62.23 4.25 -0.57
N GLY A 497 63.00 4.45 -1.64
CA GLY A 497 63.96 3.45 -2.12
C GLY A 497 63.72 2.85 -3.50
N ASN A 498 64.16 3.58 -4.52
CA ASN A 498 64.82 3.18 -5.78
C ASN A 498 64.77 1.74 -6.35
N ALA A 499 64.83 1.75 -7.70
CA ALA A 499 65.46 0.79 -8.64
C ALA A 499 64.46 -0.16 -9.33
N GLN A 500 64.11 0.09 -10.59
CA GLN A 500 64.81 -0.28 -11.84
C GLN A 500 64.63 -1.75 -12.27
N LEU A 501 64.04 -1.87 -13.47
CA LEU A 501 64.30 -2.81 -14.55
C LEU A 501 63.81 -4.28 -14.50
N SER A 502 63.14 -4.61 -15.62
CA SER A 502 63.33 -5.77 -16.50
C SER A 502 62.81 -7.16 -16.10
N SER A 503 61.78 -7.56 -16.86
CA SER A 503 61.69 -8.75 -17.73
C SER A 503 61.99 -10.15 -17.20
N GLU A 504 61.08 -11.04 -17.62
CA GLU A 504 61.34 -12.37 -18.19
C GLU A 504 61.51 -13.58 -17.25
N THR A 505 60.44 -14.40 -17.29
CA THR A 505 60.44 -15.83 -17.67
C THR A 505 61.37 -16.82 -16.98
N SER A 506 60.70 -17.83 -16.41
CA SER A 506 60.87 -19.27 -16.67
C SER A 506 62.09 -20.01 -16.09
N SER A 507 61.74 -20.92 -15.17
CA SER A 507 61.91 -22.38 -15.27
C SER A 507 63.28 -23.03 -15.03
N GLY A 508 63.24 -24.02 -14.13
CA GLY A 508 64.05 -25.25 -14.11
C GLY A 508 65.40 -25.06 -13.43
N SER A 509 65.93 -25.96 -12.61
CA SER A 509 65.65 -27.33 -12.12
C SER A 509 66.80 -27.55 -11.09
N ASP A 510 66.93 -28.55 -10.24
CA ASP A 510 66.44 -29.91 -10.09
C ASP A 510 66.92 -30.35 -8.69
N ASP A 511 66.19 -31.25 -8.04
CA ASP A 511 66.71 -32.56 -7.58
C ASP A 511 65.78 -33.18 -6.53
N SER A 512 65.00 -34.17 -7.02
CA SER A 512 64.75 -35.53 -6.50
C SER A 512 64.39 -35.79 -5.00
N PRO A 513 63.82 -36.97 -4.66
CA PRO A 513 62.78 -37.76 -5.33
C PRO A 513 61.66 -38.26 -4.35
N GLU A 514 60.65 -38.92 -4.96
CA GLU A 514 59.92 -40.11 -4.45
C GLU A 514 58.66 -40.04 -3.53
N PHE A 515 57.62 -40.74 -4.02
CA PHE A 515 56.51 -41.51 -3.40
C PHE A 515 55.23 -40.88 -2.78
N GLU A 516 54.14 -40.99 -3.58
CA GLU A 516 52.76 -41.52 -3.36
C GLU A 516 51.88 -41.35 -2.09
N GLN A 517 50.59 -41.08 -2.40
CA GLN A 517 49.28 -41.40 -1.75
C GLN A 517 48.60 -40.41 -0.75
N SER A 518 47.33 -40.08 -1.07
CA SER A 518 46.29 -39.36 -0.29
C SER A 518 45.59 -40.25 0.77
N PRO A 519 44.63 -39.82 1.67
CA PRO A 519 43.99 -38.51 1.94
C PRO A 519 43.83 -38.10 3.46
N LEU A 520 43.29 -36.89 3.70
CA LEU A 520 42.67 -36.22 4.91
C LEU A 520 42.67 -36.87 6.32
N PRO A 521 42.72 -36.03 7.40
CA PRO A 521 41.55 -35.94 8.30
C PRO A 521 41.26 -34.56 8.97
N VAL A 522 40.05 -34.44 9.54
CA VAL A 522 39.48 -33.43 10.46
C VAL A 522 39.55 -33.99 11.92
N PRO A 523 39.04 -33.35 13.00
CA PRO A 523 39.46 -32.21 13.83
C PRO A 523 39.99 -32.61 15.24
N ILE A 524 40.49 -31.67 16.06
CA ILE A 524 40.62 -31.83 17.53
C ILE A 524 40.13 -30.59 18.29
N THR A 525 39.35 -30.84 19.34
CA THR A 525 38.61 -29.96 20.27
C THR A 525 39.39 -29.55 21.55
N ALA A 526 38.83 -28.54 22.26
CA ALA A 526 38.96 -28.15 23.69
C ALA A 526 40.13 -27.20 24.07
N GLU A 527 40.04 -26.17 24.93
CA GLU A 527 38.99 -25.51 25.75
C GLU A 527 39.56 -24.15 26.31
N PRO A 528 38.86 -23.33 27.14
CA PRO A 528 38.89 -21.85 27.11
C PRO A 528 39.55 -21.14 28.33
N ALA A 529 39.67 -19.81 28.24
CA ALA A 529 39.82 -18.85 29.36
C ALA A 529 39.32 -17.46 28.88
N GLU A 530 38.70 -16.54 29.63
CA GLU A 530 38.26 -16.47 31.03
C GLU A 530 37.19 -15.34 31.12
N ASP A 531 36.34 -15.45 32.15
CA ASP A 531 35.15 -14.64 32.47
C ASP A 531 35.49 -13.32 33.20
N LEU A 532 34.68 -12.28 32.98
CA LEU A 532 34.59 -11.09 33.84
C LEU A 532 33.10 -10.79 34.10
N SER A 533 32.56 -11.44 35.12
CA SER A 533 31.20 -11.26 35.61
C SER A 533 31.13 -10.51 36.95
N LEU A 534 30.06 -9.73 37.13
CA LEU A 534 29.74 -8.92 38.33
C LEU A 534 29.23 -9.76 39.53
N PRO A 535 29.36 -9.27 40.79
CA PRO A 535 29.30 -10.08 42.02
C PRO A 535 27.94 -10.68 42.45
N SER A 536 28.05 -11.78 43.19
CA SER A 536 27.03 -12.77 43.56
C SER A 536 25.96 -12.39 44.59
N LYS A 537 25.89 -11.15 45.07
CA LYS A 537 24.92 -10.77 46.13
C LYS A 537 23.52 -10.43 45.63
N TYR A 538 23.32 -10.24 44.32
CA TYR A 538 22.02 -9.92 43.71
C TYR A 538 21.28 -11.11 43.07
N LYS A 539 21.92 -12.29 42.95
CA LYS A 539 21.30 -13.47 42.30
C LYS A 539 20.45 -14.36 43.22
N SER A 540 20.51 -14.16 44.55
CA SER A 540 19.81 -15.00 45.53
C SER A 540 18.38 -14.53 45.85
N ALA A 541 18.09 -13.22 45.80
CA ALA A 541 16.76 -12.69 46.13
C ALA A 541 15.70 -12.91 45.02
N ILE A 542 16.11 -13.22 43.80
CA ILE A 542 15.20 -13.38 42.64
C ILE A 542 14.79 -14.84 42.42
N LYS A 543 15.53 -15.82 42.98
CA LYS A 543 15.26 -17.26 42.78
C LYS A 543 14.14 -17.82 43.67
N GLY A 544 13.87 -17.19 44.82
CA GLY A 544 12.82 -17.62 45.75
C GLY A 544 11.40 -17.14 45.40
N PHE A 545 11.26 -16.00 44.74
CA PHE A 545 9.96 -15.44 44.35
C PHE A 545 9.38 -16.14 43.10
N VAL A 546 10.25 -16.66 42.23
CA VAL A 546 9.87 -17.32 40.97
C VAL A 546 9.47 -18.79 41.17
N SER A 547 9.88 -19.46 42.25
CA SER A 547 9.47 -20.85 42.52
C SER A 547 8.06 -20.96 43.10
N HIS A 548 7.60 -19.97 43.88
CA HIS A 548 6.26 -20.01 44.50
C HIS A 548 5.13 -19.57 43.55
N LEU A 549 5.45 -18.87 42.45
CA LEU A 549 4.48 -18.49 41.40
C LEU A 549 4.22 -19.60 40.38
N LYS A 550 5.10 -20.61 40.28
CA LYS A 550 4.98 -21.71 39.30
C LYS A 550 4.05 -22.85 39.75
N GLU A 551 3.73 -22.94 41.04
CA GLU A 551 2.94 -24.07 41.56
C GLU A 551 1.42 -23.81 41.59
N LYS A 552 0.97 -22.55 41.47
CA LYS A 552 -0.47 -22.18 41.42
C LYS A 552 -1.07 -21.99 40.02
N LEU A 553 -0.30 -22.14 38.96
CA LEU A 553 -0.76 -21.94 37.56
C LEU A 553 -1.09 -23.25 36.80
N ASN A 554 -1.04 -24.42 37.45
CA ASN A 554 -1.23 -25.72 36.81
C ASN A 554 -2.59 -26.40 37.08
N THR A 555 -3.68 -25.62 37.19
CA THR A 555 -5.05 -26.16 37.11
C THR A 555 -5.95 -25.34 36.19
N SER A 556 -5.63 -25.33 34.88
CA SER A 556 -6.64 -25.10 33.84
C SER A 556 -6.17 -25.69 32.51
N LYS A 557 -6.55 -26.95 32.27
CA LYS A 557 -6.36 -27.60 30.97
C LYS A 557 -7.53 -27.18 30.06
N ASN A 558 -7.30 -26.18 29.20
CA ASN A 558 -7.85 -26.06 27.82
C ASN A 558 -7.55 -24.69 27.15
N GLN A 559 -6.31 -24.20 27.22
CA GLN A 559 -5.83 -23.12 26.36
C GLN A 559 -4.42 -23.46 25.85
N LYS A 560 -4.36 -24.10 24.69
CA LYS A 560 -3.13 -24.19 23.87
C LYS A 560 -3.52 -23.97 22.41
N ARG A 561 -3.55 -22.72 21.99
CA ARG A 561 -3.11 -22.24 20.68
C ARG A 561 -3.20 -20.72 20.66
N TYR A 562 -2.06 -20.09 20.34
CA TYR A 562 -1.84 -18.65 20.19
C TYR A 562 -1.88 -17.85 21.52
N SER A 563 -0.72 -17.74 22.17
CA SER A 563 -0.54 -16.89 23.36
C SER A 563 0.79 -16.14 23.28
N ARG A 564 0.77 -15.01 22.57
CA ARG A 564 1.47 -13.77 22.93
C ARG A 564 0.64 -12.60 22.37
N PRO A 565 0.28 -11.58 23.18
CA PRO A 565 -0.13 -10.30 22.63
C PRO A 565 1.11 -9.71 21.95
N TYR A 566 1.09 -9.63 20.62
CA TYR A 566 2.14 -8.98 19.86
C TYR A 566 1.93 -7.47 20.00
N SER A 567 2.93 -6.81 20.59
CA SER A 567 3.05 -5.36 20.61
C SER A 567 2.98 -4.87 19.18
N VAL A 568 1.96 -4.10 18.80
CA VAL A 568 2.04 -3.35 17.55
C VAL A 568 3.13 -2.31 17.79
N TYR A 569 4.21 -2.29 17.00
CA TYR A 569 5.32 -1.32 17.09
C TYR A 569 6.30 -1.53 18.26
N SER A 570 7.04 -2.64 18.31
CA SER A 570 8.10 -2.79 19.34
C SER A 570 9.47 -2.18 18.97
N ASP A 571 9.72 -1.83 17.71
CA ASP A 571 10.97 -1.18 17.27
C ASP A 571 10.75 0.27 16.81
N VAL A 572 10.53 1.17 17.78
CA VAL A 572 10.46 2.65 17.61
C VAL A 572 11.65 3.17 16.79
N ALA A 573 12.84 2.61 17.04
CA ALA A 573 14.06 2.96 16.35
C ALA A 573 13.98 2.72 14.82
N SER A 574 13.24 1.69 14.38
CA SER A 574 13.12 1.38 12.95
C SER A 574 12.20 2.35 12.22
N ILE A 575 11.15 2.86 12.86
CA ILE A 575 10.23 3.86 12.26
C ILE A 575 10.82 5.25 12.32
N GLU A 576 11.45 5.63 13.44
CA GLU A 576 12.17 6.90 13.55
C GLU A 576 13.28 7.00 12.51
N GLN A 577 14.03 5.91 12.27
CA GLN A 577 15.04 5.84 11.21
C GLN A 577 14.42 6.02 9.81
N LEU A 578 13.28 5.39 9.52
CA LEU A 578 12.54 5.63 8.28
C LEU A 578 12.15 7.12 8.15
N ILE A 579 11.72 7.77 9.23
CA ILE A 579 11.31 9.18 9.23
C ILE A 579 12.50 10.14 9.07
N LEU A 580 13.72 9.77 9.44
CA LEU A 580 14.87 10.66 9.36
C LEU A 580 15.65 10.52 8.03
N GLU A 581 15.72 9.33 7.43
CA GLU A 581 16.59 9.09 6.27
C GLU A 581 16.05 9.58 4.90
N VAL A 582 14.74 9.82 4.75
CA VAL A 582 14.10 10.14 3.44
C VAL A 582 13.75 11.62 3.23
N GLN A 583 14.19 12.49 4.14
CA GLN A 583 13.60 13.82 4.29
C GLN A 583 13.65 14.77 3.08
N ASP A 584 14.39 14.49 1.99
CA ASP A 584 14.53 15.49 0.91
C ASP A 584 14.63 14.97 -0.54
N ASN A 585 14.18 13.75 -0.84
CA ASN A 585 14.15 13.30 -2.23
C ASN A 585 12.82 13.64 -2.93
N ARG A 586 12.82 14.72 -3.72
CA ARG A 586 11.67 15.18 -4.52
C ARG A 586 11.09 14.16 -5.50
N TYR A 587 11.83 13.11 -5.89
CA TYR A 587 11.31 12.06 -6.77
C TYR A 587 10.64 10.92 -6.00
N LEU A 588 10.96 10.75 -4.70
CA LEU A 588 10.24 9.85 -3.80
C LEU A 588 8.98 10.52 -3.22
N SER A 589 9.11 11.79 -2.82
CA SER A 589 8.01 12.58 -2.27
C SER A 589 7.79 13.88 -3.06
N PRO A 590 7.15 13.80 -4.26
CA PRO A 590 6.94 14.96 -5.15
C PRO A 590 6.22 16.15 -4.52
N VAL A 591 5.44 15.95 -3.45
CA VAL A 591 4.80 17.05 -2.72
C VAL A 591 5.82 18.03 -2.14
N TYR A 592 7.06 17.62 -1.88
CA TYR A 592 8.11 18.47 -1.31
C TYR A 592 8.99 19.17 -2.36
N ALA A 593 8.78 18.92 -3.65
CA ALA A 593 9.52 19.61 -4.70
C ALA A 593 9.33 21.15 -4.59
N GLU A 594 10.37 21.92 -4.88
CA GLU A 594 10.29 23.38 -4.83
C GLU A 594 9.23 23.94 -5.80
N ASN A 595 8.62 25.09 -5.45
CA ASN A 595 7.56 25.70 -6.25
C ASN A 595 7.95 25.99 -7.71
N ARG A 596 9.25 26.19 -8.00
CA ARG A 596 9.75 26.41 -9.36
C ARG A 596 9.42 25.27 -10.32
N TYR A 597 9.33 24.04 -9.83
CA TYR A 597 8.98 22.86 -10.64
C TYR A 597 7.55 22.91 -11.17
N PHE A 598 6.66 23.64 -10.50
CA PHE A 598 5.24 23.63 -10.80
C PHE A 598 4.79 24.78 -11.70
N LYS A 599 5.69 25.72 -12.04
CA LYS A 599 5.34 26.93 -12.82
C LYS A 599 4.70 26.59 -14.18
N ASN A 600 5.14 25.50 -14.81
CA ASN A 600 4.62 25.00 -16.09
C ASN A 600 4.11 23.56 -15.95
N PHE A 601 3.64 23.18 -14.76
CA PHE A 601 3.15 21.83 -14.50
C PHE A 601 1.90 21.53 -15.36
N PRO A 602 1.73 20.30 -15.87
CA PRO A 602 0.54 19.92 -16.61
C PRO A 602 -0.74 20.04 -15.76
N PRO A 603 -1.88 20.33 -16.39
CA PRO A 603 -3.19 20.14 -15.76
C PRO A 603 -3.29 18.74 -15.14
N THR A 604 -3.76 18.66 -13.91
CA THR A 604 -3.72 17.42 -13.12
C THR A 604 -5.11 17.02 -12.63
N SER A 605 -5.55 15.80 -12.95
CA SER A 605 -6.77 15.20 -12.42
C SER A 605 -6.42 14.11 -11.40
N ILE A 606 -6.95 14.24 -10.19
CA ILE A 606 -6.72 13.32 -9.08
C ILE A 606 -8.03 12.62 -8.75
N VAL A 607 -8.05 11.29 -8.78
CA VAL A 607 -9.20 10.47 -8.38
C VAL A 607 -8.78 9.59 -7.22
N THR A 608 -9.37 9.79 -6.04
CA THR A 608 -9.13 8.96 -4.84
C THR A 608 -10.45 8.39 -4.33
N VAL A 609 -10.45 7.69 -3.20
CA VAL A 609 -11.64 7.07 -2.60
C VAL A 609 -11.75 7.44 -1.12
N GLU A 610 -12.97 7.42 -0.57
CA GLU A 610 -13.22 7.78 0.83
C GLU A 610 -12.45 6.90 1.84
N MET A 611 -12.16 5.65 1.48
CA MET A 611 -11.49 4.66 2.32
C MET A 611 -10.09 4.36 1.77
N ASP A 612 -9.23 5.37 1.77
CA ASP A 612 -7.88 5.31 1.21
C ASP A 612 -6.84 5.83 2.22
N PRO A 613 -5.85 5.03 2.62
CA PRO A 613 -4.73 5.53 3.41
C PRO A 613 -3.93 6.68 2.77
N CYS A 614 -4.12 6.94 1.47
CA CYS A 614 -3.49 8.01 0.70
C CYS A 614 -4.43 9.19 0.38
N ILE A 615 -5.64 9.27 0.93
CA ILE A 615 -6.54 10.41 0.62
C ILE A 615 -5.94 11.75 1.04
N ASP A 616 -5.24 11.82 2.18
CA ASP A 616 -4.62 13.07 2.63
C ASP A 616 -3.46 13.50 1.72
N ASP A 617 -2.68 12.55 1.17
CA ASP A 617 -1.66 12.80 0.15
C ASP A 617 -2.26 13.47 -1.10
N CYS A 618 -3.41 12.99 -1.55
CA CYS A 618 -4.13 13.51 -2.71
C CYS A 618 -4.65 14.93 -2.44
N VAL A 619 -5.23 15.16 -1.25
CA VAL A 619 -5.79 16.46 -0.84
C VAL A 619 -4.69 17.51 -0.70
N MET A 620 -3.59 17.18 -0.03
CA MET A 620 -2.49 18.11 0.19
C MET A 620 -1.78 18.45 -1.12
N PHE A 621 -1.62 17.49 -2.03
CA PHE A 621 -1.08 17.78 -3.35
C PHE A 621 -2.02 18.64 -4.20
N ALA A 622 -3.34 18.39 -4.16
CA ALA A 622 -4.33 19.23 -4.84
C ALA A 622 -4.29 20.68 -4.33
N LYS A 623 -4.23 20.88 -3.00
CA LYS A 623 -4.08 22.20 -2.37
C LYS A 623 -2.80 22.91 -2.86
N LYS A 624 -1.67 22.19 -2.93
CA LYS A 624 -0.41 22.76 -3.42
C LYS A 624 -0.53 23.24 -4.88
N LEU A 625 -1.10 22.42 -5.76
CA LEU A 625 -1.30 22.80 -7.16
C LEU A 625 -2.21 24.03 -7.29
N ASP A 626 -3.29 24.08 -6.52
CA ASP A 626 -4.25 25.21 -6.53
C ASP A 626 -3.62 26.51 -6.01
N GLN A 627 -2.81 26.43 -4.94
CA GLN A 627 -2.04 27.58 -4.44
C GLN A 627 -1.08 28.12 -5.52
N LEU A 628 -0.46 27.23 -6.29
CA LEU A 628 0.47 27.56 -7.38
C LEU A 628 -0.23 27.87 -8.71
N LYS A 629 -1.57 27.91 -8.73
CA LYS A 629 -2.40 28.19 -9.92
C LYS A 629 -2.18 27.21 -11.07
N VAL A 630 -1.82 25.98 -10.75
CA VAL A 630 -1.84 24.86 -11.69
C VAL A 630 -3.28 24.32 -11.77
N PRO A 631 -3.87 24.14 -12.97
CA PRO A 631 -5.20 23.55 -13.10
C PRO A 631 -5.25 22.16 -12.46
N VAL A 632 -6.16 22.00 -11.49
CA VAL A 632 -6.30 20.77 -10.72
C VAL A 632 -7.75 20.46 -10.39
N GLU A 633 -8.11 19.19 -10.54
CA GLU A 633 -9.38 18.62 -10.10
C GLU A 633 -9.13 17.45 -9.13
N LEU A 634 -9.91 17.38 -8.06
CA LEU A 634 -9.93 16.26 -7.11
C LEU A 634 -11.33 15.66 -7.07
N GLU A 635 -11.43 14.38 -7.38
CA GLU A 635 -12.66 13.58 -7.26
C GLU A 635 -12.48 12.50 -6.18
N VAL A 636 -13.49 12.34 -5.33
CA VAL A 636 -13.50 11.29 -4.30
C VAL A 636 -14.64 10.33 -4.55
N LEU A 637 -14.30 9.09 -4.90
CA LEU A 637 -15.27 8.04 -5.11
C LEU A 637 -15.71 7.44 -3.78
N LYS A 638 -17.02 7.21 -3.66
CA LYS A 638 -17.64 6.68 -2.46
C LYS A 638 -17.62 5.16 -2.43
N ASN A 639 -17.53 4.59 -1.24
CA ASN A 639 -17.72 3.16 -0.99
C ASN A 639 -16.73 2.19 -1.68
N LEU A 640 -15.62 2.70 -2.21
CA LEU A 640 -14.56 1.91 -2.84
C LEU A 640 -13.31 1.88 -1.94
N SER A 641 -12.40 0.95 -2.23
CA SER A 641 -11.11 0.80 -1.55
C SER A 641 -9.96 1.37 -2.38
N HIS A 642 -8.78 1.53 -1.77
CA HIS A 642 -7.54 1.68 -2.53
C HIS A 642 -7.41 0.54 -3.56
N GLY A 643 -6.87 0.85 -4.74
CA GLY A 643 -6.70 -0.12 -5.82
C GLY A 643 -8.00 -0.52 -6.53
N PHE A 644 -9.09 0.26 -6.41
CA PHE A 644 -10.40 -0.12 -6.96
C PHE A 644 -10.41 -0.44 -8.45
N LEU A 645 -9.47 0.11 -9.24
CA LEU A 645 -9.38 -0.17 -10.68
C LEU A 645 -9.19 -1.66 -10.97
N ASN A 646 -8.52 -2.39 -10.08
CA ASN A 646 -8.33 -3.84 -10.20
C ASN A 646 -9.63 -4.64 -9.97
N PHE A 647 -10.67 -4.00 -9.45
CA PHE A 647 -11.98 -4.61 -9.20
C PHE A 647 -13.05 -4.17 -10.21
N SER A 648 -12.68 -3.47 -11.29
CA SER A 648 -13.65 -2.92 -12.25
C SER A 648 -14.50 -3.99 -12.96
N PHE A 649 -14.09 -5.25 -12.96
CA PHE A 649 -14.85 -6.36 -13.57
C PHE A 649 -15.79 -7.05 -12.59
N THR A 650 -15.53 -6.94 -11.29
CA THR A 650 -16.24 -7.67 -10.24
C THR A 650 -17.13 -6.75 -9.40
N SER A 651 -16.88 -5.45 -9.40
CA SER A 651 -17.72 -4.43 -8.77
C SER A 651 -18.23 -3.42 -9.78
N LYS A 652 -19.55 -3.21 -9.80
CA LYS A 652 -20.22 -2.21 -10.63
C LYS A 652 -19.78 -0.79 -10.28
N GLU A 653 -19.61 -0.52 -8.99
CA GLU A 653 -19.13 0.75 -8.45
C GLU A 653 -17.69 1.01 -8.91
N ALA A 654 -16.83 -0.01 -8.87
CA ALA A 654 -15.46 0.09 -9.39
C ALA A 654 -15.44 0.27 -10.91
N TYR A 655 -16.33 -0.39 -11.66
CA TYR A 655 -16.49 -0.17 -13.10
C TYR A 655 -16.86 1.28 -13.42
N ASN A 656 -17.86 1.83 -12.72
CA ASN A 656 -18.28 3.22 -12.89
C ASN A 656 -17.16 4.20 -12.51
N GLY A 657 -16.42 3.91 -11.43
CA GLY A 657 -15.22 4.65 -11.06
C GLY A 657 -14.16 4.63 -12.17
N SER A 658 -13.90 3.46 -12.75
CA SER A 658 -12.94 3.30 -13.85
C SER A 658 -13.37 4.08 -15.10
N MET A 659 -14.67 4.08 -15.40
CA MET A 659 -15.23 4.88 -16.49
C MET A 659 -15.05 6.39 -16.24
N LEU A 660 -15.20 6.85 -14.99
CA LEU A 660 -14.89 8.24 -14.63
C LEU A 660 -13.41 8.55 -14.86
N CYS A 661 -12.50 7.67 -14.45
CA CYS A 661 -11.06 7.85 -14.69
C CYS A 661 -10.75 8.03 -16.18
N ALA A 662 -11.28 7.16 -17.04
CA ALA A 662 -11.11 7.27 -18.48
C ALA A 662 -11.71 8.56 -19.05
N LYS A 663 -12.85 9.00 -18.51
CA LYS A 663 -13.48 10.28 -18.88
C LYS A 663 -12.56 11.46 -18.56
N LYS A 664 -11.98 11.51 -17.36
CA LYS A 664 -11.04 12.58 -16.95
C LYS A 664 -9.78 12.59 -17.83
N ILE A 665 -9.23 11.42 -18.14
CA ILE A 665 -8.10 11.31 -19.09
C ILE A 665 -8.48 11.88 -20.46
N LYS A 666 -9.68 11.55 -20.96
CA LYS A 666 -10.19 12.04 -22.25
C LYS A 666 -10.43 13.55 -22.25
N GLU A 667 -10.91 14.12 -21.16
CA GLU A 667 -11.08 15.58 -21.00
C GLU A 667 -9.72 16.30 -21.12
N MET A 668 -8.65 15.76 -20.52
CA MET A 668 -7.29 16.30 -20.69
C MET A 668 -6.77 16.15 -22.13
N LEU A 669 -6.95 14.97 -22.75
CA LEU A 669 -6.55 14.74 -24.13
C LEU A 669 -7.32 15.60 -25.14
N SER A 670 -8.58 15.91 -24.89
CA SER A 670 -9.38 16.77 -25.79
C SER A 670 -9.17 18.27 -25.52
N GLY A 671 -8.59 18.64 -24.37
CA GLY A 671 -8.37 20.04 -23.99
C GLY A 671 -9.60 20.71 -23.41
N THR A 672 -10.56 19.92 -22.94
CA THR A 672 -11.76 20.41 -22.26
C THR A 672 -11.62 20.38 -20.74
N PHE A 673 -10.45 20.02 -20.21
CA PHE A 673 -10.17 20.03 -18.78
C PHE A 673 -10.32 21.44 -18.22
N ALA A 674 -11.07 21.61 -17.13
CA ALA A 674 -11.37 22.92 -16.59
C ALA A 674 -10.08 23.61 -16.09
N THR A 675 -9.82 24.82 -16.60
CA THR A 675 -8.70 25.69 -16.21
C THR A 675 -9.05 26.55 -15.01
#